data_AF-A9WKC4-F1
#
_entry.id   AF-A9WKC4-F1
#
_cell.length_a   1.000
_cell.length_b   1.000
_cell.length_c   1.000
_cell.angle_alpha   90.00
_cell.angle_beta   90.00
_cell.angle_gamma   90.00
#
_symmetry.space_group_name_H-M   'P 1'
#
loop_
_entity.id
_entity.type
_entity.pdbx_description
1 polymer ?
#
loop_
_entity_poly.entity_id
_entity_poly.type
_entity_poly.pdbx_seq_one_letter_code
_entity_poly.pdbx_strand_id
1 'polypeptide(L)'
;MSDADGEIVSVGRPDRAGKSRLGSAVSQVVVVADERPFAVALAAYQRADTTLLPHFYLARDGTRYQLLTAGRAGWGAGRAIWRQRWRNLDRSALILCLEAPSVTDLSEAQATVLAGWLPALVAQHHLSLADVGMLVSAANGQVRLQPYIPPAPPVEPALDTAFVLGSGVRSPEQELWLGLATITWRQRGAQLRLNQAFSLYWGKVDLGAPLAPNEPPPVAVDGKTYNFQVFARDTIFNEGTQYAAVQRLSDLLGPDIGAIPTAGVSRALIEASYRSALKASAARAPLEGKTEFRADWKFHFVALQARLGPALSGNYVTADRAFAVQVFAGDTLYTPMSQQSGCFFLSLTDPASPQYALIWAETCKVAGIPYLPTDPFHQRAIELKLGTPLSGVMRETINGQVYDVQVFAYDTLYRGSDGVIRRMSELPRPAEVQNWQPKPVAQPVQPTPAPQPAPAPAPSPSPSPSPAVDVRNAPEVVRAGEPRRDPNWPPKPDFNILTDRNNQREQVLGKIEWVRRSGDDITITNDWVARHIIEVHIPQLERFRNTNGGRIKFHRVAADQLRRLWQAWEDAGLLHLVLTFDGAWWPRTIRSNPTTLSNHAYGTAFDINAQWNGFYKPAALVGDRGSVRELVPIANALGFFWGGHWNYDGRGASDGMHFEWAVAR
;
A
#
# COMPACT_ATOMS: atom_id res chain seq x y z
N MET A 1 18.12 1.97 -0.21
CA MET A 1 18.96 3.04 -0.80
C MET A 1 18.61 3.07 -2.28
N SER A 2 18.39 4.22 -2.91
CA SER A 2 17.90 4.24 -4.30
C SER A 2 19.01 3.90 -5.29
N ASP A 3 18.99 2.70 -5.87
CA ASP A 3 19.81 2.26 -7.01
C ASP A 3 19.54 3.03 -8.34
N ALA A 4 19.02 4.26 -8.26
CA ALA A 4 18.75 5.10 -9.43
C ALA A 4 20.03 5.72 -10.04
N ASP A 5 21.17 5.63 -9.36
CA ASP A 5 22.44 6.29 -9.69
C ASP A 5 23.43 5.44 -10.53
N GLY A 6 23.03 4.29 -11.08
CA GLY A 6 23.90 3.52 -11.98
C GLY A 6 24.35 4.33 -13.21
N GLU A 7 25.63 4.35 -13.54
CA GLU A 7 26.12 5.13 -14.68
C GLU A 7 25.48 4.66 -16.00
N ILE A 8 25.04 5.61 -16.85
CA ILE A 8 24.53 5.27 -18.20
C ILE A 8 25.73 5.07 -19.12
N VAL A 9 25.89 3.86 -19.65
CA VAL A 9 27.01 3.49 -20.52
C VAL A 9 26.79 4.04 -21.92
N SER A 10 27.62 4.99 -22.33
CA SER A 10 27.58 5.55 -23.69
C SER A 10 28.16 4.58 -24.71
N VAL A 11 27.44 4.36 -25.81
CA VAL A 11 27.84 3.45 -26.88
C VAL A 11 28.35 4.25 -28.08
N GLY A 12 29.65 4.17 -28.35
CA GLY A 12 30.27 4.88 -29.47
C GLY A 12 30.18 6.41 -29.33
N ARG A 13 29.58 7.08 -30.32
CA ARG A 13 29.32 8.53 -30.31
C ARG A 13 27.81 8.82 -30.46
N PRO A 14 27.05 8.80 -29.35
CA PRO A 14 25.59 8.95 -29.38
C PRO A 14 25.09 10.27 -29.99
N ASP A 15 25.92 11.31 -29.99
CA ASP A 15 25.67 12.62 -30.60
C ASP A 15 25.78 12.60 -32.13
N ARG A 16 26.47 11.60 -32.70
CA ARG A 16 26.70 11.45 -34.15
C ARG A 16 25.90 10.33 -34.80
N ALA A 17 25.33 9.44 -34.00
CA ALA A 17 24.48 8.35 -34.48
C ALA A 17 23.06 8.83 -34.86
N GLY A 18 22.30 8.00 -35.56
CA GLY A 18 20.92 8.30 -35.98
C GLY A 18 20.79 9.44 -37.00
N LYS A 19 19.58 9.97 -37.17
CA LYS A 19 19.28 11.07 -38.11
C LYS A 19 19.05 12.40 -37.40
N SER A 20 19.00 13.51 -38.15
CA SER A 20 18.53 14.79 -37.61
C SER A 20 17.03 14.74 -37.29
N ARG A 21 16.61 15.39 -36.20
CA ARG A 21 15.19 15.61 -35.87
C ARG A 21 14.49 16.67 -36.73
N LEU A 22 15.25 17.40 -37.56
CA LEU A 22 14.75 18.48 -38.42
C LEU A 22 13.89 19.51 -37.65
N GLY A 23 14.38 19.94 -36.49
CA GLY A 23 13.69 20.92 -35.63
C GLY A 23 12.53 20.37 -34.80
N SER A 24 12.20 19.08 -34.90
CA SER A 24 11.16 18.47 -34.06
C SER A 24 11.64 18.32 -32.61
N ALA A 25 10.90 18.86 -31.65
CA ALA A 25 11.12 18.62 -30.23
C ALA A 25 10.75 17.18 -29.84
N VAL A 26 11.34 16.71 -28.74
CA VAL A 26 10.91 15.47 -28.09
C VAL A 26 9.52 15.71 -27.52
N SER A 27 8.54 14.85 -27.83
CA SER A 27 7.17 14.99 -27.35
C SER A 27 6.57 13.72 -26.74
N GLN A 28 7.30 12.60 -26.75
CA GLN A 28 6.88 11.33 -26.17
C GLN A 28 8.07 10.40 -25.95
N VAL A 29 7.90 9.44 -25.04
CA VAL A 29 8.77 8.27 -24.92
C VAL A 29 8.02 7.04 -25.44
N VAL A 30 8.62 6.32 -26.37
CA VAL A 30 8.07 5.07 -26.91
C VAL A 30 8.87 3.91 -26.35
N VAL A 31 8.20 3.04 -25.60
CA VAL A 31 8.79 1.83 -25.02
C VAL A 31 8.58 0.67 -25.97
N VAL A 32 9.66 -0.03 -26.29
CA VAL A 32 9.67 -1.22 -27.16
C VAL A 32 10.44 -2.34 -26.48
N ALA A 33 10.18 -3.58 -26.90
CA ALA A 33 10.89 -4.76 -26.39
C ALA A 33 11.80 -5.36 -27.47
N ASP A 34 12.93 -5.91 -27.05
CA ASP A 34 13.85 -6.69 -27.87
C ASP A 34 14.36 -7.84 -27.01
N GLU A 35 14.15 -9.09 -27.41
CA GLU A 35 14.51 -10.25 -26.59
C GLU A 35 16.01 -10.60 -26.63
N ARG A 36 16.76 -9.99 -27.56
CA ARG A 36 18.17 -10.31 -27.78
C ARG A 36 19.03 -9.67 -26.69
N PRO A 37 20.06 -10.35 -26.15
CA PRO A 37 21.02 -9.71 -25.26
C PRO A 37 21.69 -8.49 -25.90
N PHE A 38 22.03 -7.49 -25.08
CA PHE A 38 22.56 -6.21 -25.56
C PHE A 38 23.65 -6.32 -26.65
N ALA A 39 24.64 -7.19 -26.49
CA ALA A 39 25.72 -7.35 -27.48
C ALA A 39 25.21 -7.77 -28.87
N VAL A 40 24.20 -8.64 -28.91
CA VAL A 40 23.56 -9.12 -30.15
C VAL A 40 22.64 -8.04 -30.73
N ALA A 41 21.86 -7.37 -29.86
CA ALA A 41 20.99 -6.27 -30.26
C ALA A 41 21.81 -5.10 -30.85
N LEU A 42 22.93 -4.74 -30.22
CA LEU A 42 23.83 -3.69 -30.68
C LEU A 42 24.40 -3.99 -32.08
N ALA A 43 24.85 -5.23 -32.31
CA ALA A 43 25.32 -5.65 -33.63
C ALA A 43 24.21 -5.52 -34.70
N ALA A 44 22.96 -5.83 -34.35
CA ALA A 44 21.83 -5.65 -35.25
C ALA A 44 21.55 -4.16 -35.53
N TYR A 45 21.59 -3.30 -34.51
CA TYR A 45 21.35 -1.86 -34.65
C TYR A 45 22.41 -1.13 -35.48
N GLN A 46 23.60 -1.72 -35.63
CA GLN A 46 24.68 -1.15 -36.45
C GLN A 46 24.56 -1.51 -37.94
N ARG A 47 23.65 -2.41 -38.31
CA ARG A 47 23.44 -2.77 -39.71
C ARG A 47 22.73 -1.66 -40.48
N ALA A 48 23.09 -1.51 -41.76
CA ALA A 48 22.48 -0.50 -42.64
C ALA A 48 20.97 -0.70 -42.86
N ASP A 49 20.49 -1.94 -42.74
CA ASP A 49 19.10 -2.35 -42.93
C ASP A 49 18.30 -2.47 -41.62
N THR A 50 18.84 -2.00 -40.49
CA THR A 50 18.16 -2.11 -39.20
C THR A 50 16.80 -1.43 -39.21
N THR A 51 15.80 -2.11 -38.66
CA THR A 51 14.43 -1.60 -38.50
C THR A 51 14.22 -0.87 -37.18
N LEU A 52 15.18 -0.97 -36.26
CA LEU A 52 15.15 -0.36 -34.94
C LEU A 52 16.50 0.28 -34.63
N LEU A 53 16.47 1.54 -34.18
CA LEU A 53 17.60 2.21 -33.57
C LEU A 53 17.08 3.00 -32.36
N PRO A 54 17.22 2.46 -31.14
CA PRO A 54 16.68 3.09 -29.96
C PRO A 54 17.61 4.19 -29.44
N HIS A 55 17.07 5.10 -28.61
CA HIS A 55 17.90 6.08 -27.89
C HIS A 55 18.59 5.44 -26.71
N PHE A 56 17.85 4.59 -26.00
CA PHE A 56 18.34 3.88 -24.85
C PHE A 56 17.99 2.40 -24.95
N TYR A 57 18.85 1.58 -24.36
CA TYR A 57 18.63 0.16 -24.20
C TYR A 57 18.81 -0.21 -22.73
N LEU A 58 17.84 -0.94 -22.16
CA LEU A 58 17.88 -1.42 -20.78
C LEU A 58 18.00 -2.94 -20.76
N ALA A 59 19.18 -3.44 -20.39
CA ALA A 59 19.46 -4.87 -20.28
C ALA A 59 18.71 -5.53 -19.11
N ARG A 60 18.62 -6.86 -19.11
CA ARG A 60 17.87 -7.61 -18.08
C ARG A 60 18.47 -7.50 -16.67
N ASP A 61 19.74 -7.21 -16.56
CA ASP A 61 20.43 -6.98 -15.28
C ASP A 61 20.24 -5.55 -14.74
N GLY A 62 19.55 -4.66 -15.48
CA GLY A 62 19.35 -3.26 -15.12
C GLY A 62 20.38 -2.31 -15.72
N THR A 63 21.37 -2.80 -16.46
CA THR A 63 22.37 -1.94 -17.11
C THR A 63 21.73 -1.05 -18.18
N ARG A 64 22.03 0.25 -18.11
CA ARG A 64 21.52 1.27 -19.04
C ARG A 64 22.57 1.62 -20.07
N TYR A 65 22.21 1.48 -21.34
CA TYR A 65 23.04 1.89 -22.47
C TYR A 65 22.41 3.06 -23.23
N GLN A 66 23.21 4.06 -23.57
CA GLN A 66 22.81 5.17 -24.43
C GLN A 66 23.42 5.02 -25.82
N LEU A 67 22.56 4.90 -26.82
CA LEU A 67 22.94 4.77 -28.23
C LEU A 67 22.75 6.07 -29.00
N LEU A 68 21.80 6.92 -28.57
CA LEU A 68 21.56 8.24 -29.17
C LEU A 68 21.37 9.29 -28.08
N THR A 69 21.84 10.51 -28.34
CA THR A 69 21.42 11.67 -27.54
C THR A 69 20.00 12.09 -27.92
N ALA A 70 19.33 12.83 -27.03
CA ALA A 70 18.00 13.36 -27.28
C ALA A 70 17.94 14.30 -28.51
N GLY A 71 19.06 14.90 -28.92
CA GLY A 71 19.14 15.74 -30.13
C GLY A 71 19.06 14.95 -31.46
N ARG A 72 19.18 13.63 -31.42
CA ARG A 72 19.15 12.75 -32.59
C ARG A 72 17.82 12.01 -32.70
N ALA A 73 17.41 11.70 -33.92
CA ALA A 73 16.25 10.86 -34.21
C ALA A 73 16.69 9.40 -34.36
N GLY A 74 16.05 8.53 -33.57
CA GLY A 74 16.06 7.08 -33.78
C GLY A 74 15.03 6.67 -34.83
N TRP A 75 14.84 5.37 -35.01
CA TRP A 75 13.75 4.84 -35.82
C TRP A 75 13.27 3.49 -35.31
N GLY A 76 12.07 3.10 -35.69
CA GLY A 76 11.40 1.87 -35.22
C GLY A 76 10.09 2.14 -34.48
N ALA A 77 9.79 3.40 -34.15
CA ALA A 77 8.48 3.80 -33.66
C ALA A 77 7.46 3.97 -34.80
N GLY A 78 7.93 4.40 -35.97
CA GLY A 78 7.14 4.46 -37.20
C GLY A 78 5.92 5.38 -37.14
N ARG A 79 4.93 5.09 -37.99
CA ARG A 79 3.65 5.81 -38.00
C ARG A 79 2.64 5.15 -37.09
N ALA A 80 2.04 5.93 -36.19
CA ALA A 80 1.01 5.45 -35.28
C ALA A 80 -0.05 6.53 -35.01
N ILE A 81 -1.22 6.10 -34.54
CA ILE A 81 -2.23 7.00 -33.98
C ILE A 81 -1.77 7.43 -32.59
N TRP A 82 -1.57 8.73 -32.43
CA TRP A 82 -1.24 9.36 -31.15
C TRP A 82 -2.03 10.66 -30.99
N ARG A 83 -2.67 10.84 -29.83
CA ARG A 83 -3.61 11.95 -29.56
C ARG A 83 -4.64 12.12 -30.69
N GLN A 84 -5.28 11.00 -31.07
CA GLN A 84 -6.30 10.91 -32.13
C GLN A 84 -5.83 11.30 -33.55
N ARG A 85 -4.52 11.44 -33.78
CA ARG A 85 -3.97 11.81 -35.10
C ARG A 85 -2.93 10.79 -35.56
N TRP A 86 -2.91 10.53 -36.86
CA TRP A 86 -1.83 9.78 -37.49
C TRP A 86 -0.56 10.62 -37.53
N ARG A 87 0.52 10.14 -36.90
CA ARG A 87 1.80 10.85 -36.83
C ARG A 87 2.97 9.89 -37.03
N ASN A 88 4.05 10.39 -37.63
CA ASN A 88 5.33 9.69 -37.61
C ASN A 88 6.05 10.02 -36.31
N LEU A 89 6.26 9.02 -35.46
CA LEU A 89 6.83 9.17 -34.13
C LEU A 89 8.36 9.18 -34.14
N ASP A 90 9.04 8.63 -35.15
CA ASP A 90 10.51 8.48 -35.17
C ASP A 90 11.27 9.81 -34.93
N ARG A 91 10.72 10.92 -35.45
CA ARG A 91 11.35 12.25 -35.32
C ARG A 91 11.09 12.96 -33.99
N SER A 92 10.07 12.53 -33.26
CA SER A 92 9.58 13.20 -32.04
C SER A 92 9.67 12.33 -30.78
N ALA A 93 9.88 11.02 -30.94
CA ALA A 93 10.02 10.08 -29.83
C ALA A 93 11.45 10.03 -29.29
N LEU A 94 11.57 9.72 -28.01
CA LEU A 94 12.69 8.95 -27.47
C LEU A 94 12.28 7.48 -27.45
N ILE A 95 13.08 6.60 -28.04
CA ILE A 95 12.81 5.17 -28.09
C ILE A 95 13.61 4.51 -26.96
N LEU A 96 12.90 3.94 -25.99
CA LEU A 96 13.46 3.16 -24.90
C LEU A 96 13.23 1.68 -25.19
N CYS A 97 14.30 0.95 -25.49
CA CYS A 97 14.25 -0.48 -25.73
C CYS A 97 14.53 -1.25 -24.45
N LEU A 98 13.72 -2.26 -24.16
CA LEU A 98 13.83 -3.13 -23.00
C LEU A 98 14.23 -4.54 -23.46
N GLU A 99 15.26 -5.11 -22.83
CA GLU A 99 15.65 -6.50 -23.07
C GLU A 99 14.60 -7.45 -22.48
N ALA A 100 13.61 -7.85 -23.29
CA ALA A 100 12.48 -8.65 -22.84
C ALA A 100 11.68 -9.24 -24.02
N PRO A 101 10.95 -10.34 -23.83
CA PRO A 101 9.97 -10.83 -24.81
C PRO A 101 8.82 -9.86 -25.04
N SER A 102 8.44 -9.08 -24.01
CA SER A 102 7.42 -8.06 -24.09
C SER A 102 7.67 -6.94 -23.06
N VAL A 103 7.11 -5.75 -23.29
CA VAL A 103 7.23 -4.61 -22.38
C VAL A 103 6.55 -4.82 -21.02
N THR A 104 5.77 -5.89 -20.88
CA THR A 104 5.11 -6.35 -19.64
C THR A 104 5.88 -7.46 -18.93
N ASP A 105 6.86 -8.11 -19.58
CA ASP A 105 7.63 -9.23 -19.03
C ASP A 105 9.07 -8.80 -18.69
N LEU A 106 9.17 -7.91 -17.70
CA LEU A 106 10.44 -7.32 -17.27
C LEU A 106 11.04 -8.08 -16.08
N SER A 107 12.37 -8.08 -16.00
CA SER A 107 13.07 -8.52 -14.80
C SER A 107 12.82 -7.56 -13.64
N GLU A 108 13.06 -8.03 -12.42
CA GLU A 108 13.00 -7.20 -11.21
C GLU A 108 13.98 -6.03 -11.25
N ALA A 109 15.20 -6.25 -11.75
CA ALA A 109 16.20 -5.20 -11.92
C ALA A 109 15.73 -4.12 -12.90
N GLN A 110 15.15 -4.53 -14.04
CA GLN A 110 14.58 -3.58 -15.00
C GLN A 110 13.43 -2.77 -14.40
N ALA A 111 12.51 -3.43 -13.69
CA ALA A 111 11.38 -2.76 -13.04
C ALA A 111 11.86 -1.73 -12.00
N THR A 112 12.87 -2.07 -11.20
CA THR A 112 13.49 -1.17 -10.21
C THR A 112 14.13 0.04 -10.87
N VAL A 113 14.94 -0.17 -11.91
CA VAL A 113 15.58 0.93 -12.65
C VAL A 113 14.54 1.84 -13.28
N LEU A 114 13.52 1.28 -13.95
CA LEU A 114 12.47 2.07 -14.62
C LEU A 114 11.62 2.86 -13.62
N ALA A 115 11.33 2.32 -12.44
CA ALA A 115 10.52 3.00 -11.42
C ALA A 115 11.12 4.36 -11.01
N GLY A 116 12.46 4.44 -10.93
CA GLY A 116 13.18 5.67 -10.61
C GLY A 116 13.62 6.48 -11.82
N TRP A 117 14.11 5.82 -12.87
CA TRP A 117 14.72 6.48 -14.02
C TRP A 117 13.70 7.08 -14.99
N LEU A 118 12.58 6.40 -15.25
CA LEU A 118 11.60 6.85 -16.24
C LEU A 118 10.99 8.22 -15.89
N PRO A 119 10.56 8.51 -14.63
CA PRO A 119 10.12 9.84 -14.24
C PRO A 119 11.18 10.93 -14.46
N ALA A 120 12.45 10.64 -14.15
CA ALA A 120 13.56 11.57 -14.35
C ALA A 120 13.79 11.82 -15.86
N LEU A 121 13.75 10.77 -16.68
CA LEU A 121 13.91 10.86 -18.13
C LEU A 121 12.84 11.73 -18.78
N VAL A 122 11.56 11.56 -18.42
CA VAL A 122 10.48 12.40 -18.98
C VAL A 122 10.58 13.85 -18.49
N ALA A 123 10.91 14.06 -17.21
CA ALA A 123 11.06 15.41 -16.65
C ALA A 123 12.18 16.21 -17.32
N GLN A 124 13.30 15.57 -17.65
CA GLN A 124 14.42 16.19 -18.41
C GLN A 124 13.99 16.76 -19.77
N HIS A 125 12.87 16.29 -20.32
CA HIS A 125 12.34 16.72 -21.60
C HIS A 125 11.01 17.48 -21.49
N HIS A 126 10.66 17.95 -20.29
CA HIS A 126 9.40 18.64 -20.02
C HIS A 126 8.16 17.79 -20.37
N LEU A 127 8.29 16.47 -20.25
CA LEU A 127 7.21 15.50 -20.46
C LEU A 127 6.69 14.96 -19.13
N SER A 128 5.52 14.34 -19.19
CA SER A 128 4.91 13.60 -18.08
C SER A 128 4.92 12.10 -18.33
N LEU A 129 4.59 11.30 -17.32
CA LEU A 129 4.38 9.85 -17.50
C LEU A 129 3.19 9.54 -18.42
N ALA A 130 2.26 10.48 -18.65
CA ALA A 130 1.19 10.32 -19.63
C ALA A 130 1.69 10.40 -21.08
N ASP A 131 2.91 10.89 -21.30
CA ASP A 131 3.56 10.95 -22.62
C ASP A 131 4.47 9.74 -22.87
N VAL A 132 4.48 8.76 -21.97
CA VAL A 132 5.12 7.45 -22.16
C VAL A 132 4.10 6.48 -22.71
N GLY A 133 4.45 5.77 -23.78
CA GLY A 133 3.56 4.79 -24.36
C GLY A 133 4.27 3.60 -25.01
N MET A 134 3.49 2.55 -25.22
CA MET A 134 3.87 1.37 -26.00
C MET A 134 3.06 1.33 -27.29
N LEU A 135 3.65 0.77 -28.35
CA LEU A 135 2.97 0.59 -29.62
C LEU A 135 2.14 -0.69 -29.59
N VAL A 136 0.86 -0.57 -29.95
CA VAL A 136 -0.07 -1.70 -30.02
C VAL A 136 -0.73 -1.73 -31.40
N SER A 137 -0.67 -2.88 -32.04
CA SER A 137 -1.31 -3.14 -33.32
C SER A 137 -2.74 -3.63 -33.12
N ALA A 138 -3.69 -2.94 -33.73
CA ALA A 138 -5.07 -3.40 -33.82
C ALA A 138 -5.22 -4.50 -34.90
N ALA A 139 -6.29 -5.29 -34.81
CA ALA A 139 -6.57 -6.38 -35.76
C ALA A 139 -6.70 -5.90 -37.24
N ASN A 140 -7.00 -4.62 -37.45
CA ASN A 140 -7.07 -3.99 -38.77
C ASN A 140 -5.72 -3.43 -39.26
N GLY A 141 -4.61 -3.73 -38.58
CA GLY A 141 -3.26 -3.26 -38.91
C GLY A 141 -2.94 -1.84 -38.47
N GLN A 142 -3.87 -1.11 -37.85
CA GLN A 142 -3.57 0.22 -37.29
C GLN A 142 -2.71 0.12 -36.04
N VAL A 143 -1.58 0.82 -36.02
CA VAL A 143 -0.74 0.95 -34.83
C VAL A 143 -1.16 2.17 -34.02
N ARG A 144 -1.29 2.02 -32.71
CA ARG A 144 -1.62 3.11 -31.78
C ARG A 144 -0.57 3.21 -30.68
N LEU A 145 -0.28 4.43 -30.24
CA LEU A 145 0.49 4.65 -29.03
C LEU A 145 -0.45 4.63 -27.82
N GLN A 146 -0.28 3.62 -26.97
CA GLN A 146 -1.09 3.41 -25.77
C GLN A 146 -0.28 3.80 -24.53
N PRO A 147 -0.87 4.48 -23.53
CA PRO A 147 -0.16 4.83 -22.30
C PRO A 147 0.54 3.61 -21.68
N TYR A 148 1.73 3.83 -21.14
CA TYR A 148 2.54 2.79 -20.53
C TYR A 148 3.08 3.25 -19.18
N ILE A 149 2.89 2.41 -18.16
CA ILE A 149 3.62 2.47 -16.91
C ILE A 149 4.33 1.11 -16.76
N PRO A 150 5.62 1.09 -16.38
CA PRO A 150 6.32 -0.17 -16.17
C PRO A 150 5.67 -1.03 -15.06
N PRO A 151 5.87 -2.35 -15.07
CA PRO A 151 5.48 -3.21 -13.95
C PRO A 151 6.05 -2.69 -12.62
N ALA A 152 5.31 -2.91 -11.54
CA ALA A 152 5.77 -2.52 -10.20
C ALA A 152 7.07 -3.26 -9.85
N PRO A 153 8.11 -2.55 -9.36
CA PRO A 153 9.31 -3.19 -8.88
C PRO A 153 9.00 -4.01 -7.61
N PRO A 154 9.88 -4.93 -7.23
CA PRO A 154 9.88 -5.44 -5.88
C PRO A 154 9.96 -4.27 -4.91
N VAL A 155 9.07 -4.27 -3.92
CA VAL A 155 9.25 -3.45 -2.74
C VAL A 155 10.47 -4.01 -2.03
N GLU A 156 11.45 -3.15 -1.76
CA GLU A 156 12.53 -3.54 -0.86
C GLU A 156 11.91 -4.08 0.43
N PRO A 157 12.28 -5.30 0.88
CA PRO A 157 11.98 -5.67 2.25
C PRO A 157 12.52 -4.53 3.13
N ALA A 158 11.79 -4.12 4.15
CA ALA A 158 12.33 -3.14 5.09
C ALA A 158 13.71 -3.66 5.52
N LEU A 159 14.78 -2.95 5.13
CA LEU A 159 16.17 -3.40 5.22
C LEU A 159 16.64 -3.64 6.69
N ASP A 160 15.73 -3.55 7.66
CA ASP A 160 15.93 -3.85 9.07
C ASP A 160 15.64 -5.32 9.44
N THR A 161 15.07 -6.13 8.53
CA THR A 161 15.04 -7.59 8.75
C THR A 161 16.30 -8.21 8.17
N ALA A 162 17.30 -8.43 9.03
CA ALA A 162 18.35 -9.39 8.74
C ALA A 162 17.68 -10.71 8.33
N PHE A 163 17.87 -11.11 7.07
CA PHE A 163 17.67 -12.51 6.69
C PHE A 163 18.63 -13.33 7.56
N VAL A 164 18.13 -13.91 8.64
CA VAL A 164 18.83 -15.01 9.30
C VAL A 164 18.73 -16.15 8.31
N LEU A 165 19.86 -16.63 7.81
CA LEU A 165 19.93 -17.91 7.11
C LEU A 165 19.32 -18.97 8.04
N GLY A 166 18.07 -19.37 7.75
CA GLY A 166 17.27 -20.30 8.55
C GLY A 166 15.99 -19.75 9.22
N SER A 167 15.71 -18.43 9.22
CA SER A 167 14.45 -17.86 9.74
C SER A 167 13.39 -17.57 8.67
N GLY A 168 13.70 -17.83 7.40
CA GLY A 168 12.82 -17.60 6.24
C GLY A 168 11.84 -18.73 5.93
N VAL A 169 11.62 -19.67 6.86
CA VAL A 169 10.69 -20.78 6.67
C VAL A 169 9.33 -20.33 7.18
N ARG A 170 8.38 -20.13 6.26
CA ARG A 170 6.98 -19.92 6.61
C ARG A 170 6.47 -21.16 7.36
N SER A 171 5.64 -20.94 8.38
CA SER A 171 4.92 -22.05 9.03
C SER A 171 4.07 -22.82 8.00
N PRO A 172 3.75 -24.10 8.25
CA PRO A 172 2.86 -24.86 7.37
C PRO A 172 1.55 -24.14 7.08
N GLU A 173 1.00 -23.43 8.06
CA GLU A 173 -0.23 -22.64 7.94
C GLU A 173 -0.03 -21.39 7.06
N GLN A 174 1.13 -20.73 7.14
CA GLN A 174 1.48 -19.61 6.26
C GLN A 174 1.76 -20.08 4.82
N GLU A 175 2.37 -21.25 4.63
CA GLU A 175 2.52 -21.82 3.29
C GLU A 175 1.18 -22.29 2.72
N LEU A 176 0.28 -22.82 3.54
CA LEU A 176 -1.10 -23.10 3.14
C LEU A 176 -1.82 -21.81 2.72
N TRP A 177 -1.69 -20.73 3.49
CA TRP A 177 -2.22 -19.42 3.12
C TRP A 177 -1.67 -18.97 1.77
N LEU A 178 -0.36 -19.11 1.52
CA LEU A 178 0.26 -18.72 0.25
C LEU A 178 -0.26 -19.56 -0.93
N GLY A 179 -0.41 -20.87 -0.74
CA GLY A 179 -0.97 -21.76 -1.75
C GLY A 179 -2.41 -21.38 -2.11
N LEU A 180 -3.27 -21.20 -1.10
CA LEU A 180 -4.66 -20.77 -1.27
C LEU A 180 -4.75 -19.37 -1.89
N ALA A 181 -3.90 -18.43 -1.49
CA ALA A 181 -3.83 -17.09 -2.07
C ALA A 181 -3.43 -17.16 -3.55
N THR A 182 -2.47 -18.01 -3.91
CA THR A 182 -2.06 -18.22 -5.31
C THR A 182 -3.22 -18.77 -6.15
N ILE A 183 -3.97 -19.73 -5.62
CA ILE A 183 -5.19 -20.28 -6.25
C ILE A 183 -6.27 -19.19 -6.40
N THR A 184 -6.44 -18.36 -5.37
CA THR A 184 -7.39 -17.23 -5.38
C THR A 184 -7.04 -16.24 -6.49
N TRP A 185 -5.77 -15.86 -6.62
CA TRP A 185 -5.32 -14.87 -7.58
C TRP A 185 -5.44 -15.34 -9.03
N ARG A 186 -5.08 -16.59 -9.32
CA ARG A 186 -5.14 -17.12 -10.69
C ARG A 186 -6.57 -17.29 -11.20
N GLN A 187 -7.59 -17.28 -10.33
CA GLN A 187 -8.96 -17.55 -10.76
C GLN A 187 -9.49 -16.53 -11.78
N ARG A 188 -9.05 -15.27 -11.69
CA ARG A 188 -9.37 -14.23 -12.67
C ARG A 188 -8.13 -13.73 -13.44
N GLY A 189 -7.13 -14.60 -13.60
CA GLY A 189 -5.93 -14.35 -14.42
C GLY A 189 -4.87 -13.47 -13.76
N ALA A 190 -5.05 -13.08 -12.50
CA ALA A 190 -4.05 -12.32 -11.75
C ALA A 190 -2.92 -13.23 -11.21
N GLN A 191 -1.78 -12.65 -10.90
CA GLN A 191 -0.62 -13.34 -10.33
C GLN A 191 -0.27 -12.75 -8.97
N LEU A 192 -0.19 -13.59 -7.95
CA LEU A 192 0.26 -13.18 -6.63
C LEU A 192 1.77 -12.97 -6.64
N ARG A 193 2.22 -11.78 -6.24
CA ARG A 193 3.64 -11.44 -6.08
C ARG A 193 3.86 -10.75 -4.74
N LEU A 194 4.19 -11.52 -3.68
CA LEU A 194 4.36 -11.00 -2.31
C LEU A 194 5.60 -10.12 -2.09
N ASN A 195 6.23 -9.68 -3.17
CA ASN A 195 7.21 -8.61 -3.16
C ASN A 195 6.68 -7.34 -3.85
N GLN A 196 5.41 -7.27 -4.27
CA GLN A 196 4.84 -6.09 -4.94
C GLN A 196 3.75 -5.43 -4.07
N ALA A 197 3.67 -4.10 -4.15
CA ALA A 197 2.83 -3.29 -3.27
C ALA A 197 1.34 -3.64 -3.32
N PHE A 198 0.75 -3.88 -4.50
CA PHE A 198 -0.67 -4.26 -4.60
C PHE A 198 -0.96 -5.64 -3.98
N SER A 199 -0.09 -6.63 -4.17
CA SER A 199 -0.22 -7.95 -3.54
C SER A 199 -0.08 -7.88 -2.02
N LEU A 200 0.90 -7.09 -1.55
CA LEU A 200 1.15 -6.88 -0.12
C LEU A 200 -0.01 -6.15 0.55
N TYR A 201 -0.52 -5.10 -0.10
CA TYR A 201 -1.69 -4.35 0.36
C TYR A 201 -2.94 -5.24 0.41
N TRP A 202 -3.17 -6.06 -0.63
CA TRP A 202 -4.25 -7.07 -0.64
C TRP A 202 -4.13 -8.08 0.49
N GLY A 203 -2.93 -8.59 0.77
CA GLY A 203 -2.74 -9.53 1.88
C GLY A 203 -3.06 -8.90 3.24
N LYS A 204 -2.87 -7.58 3.37
CA LYS A 204 -3.01 -6.83 4.61
C LYS A 204 -4.43 -6.34 4.89
N VAL A 205 -5.18 -5.98 3.85
CA VAL A 205 -6.52 -5.40 3.93
C VAL A 205 -7.54 -6.38 3.35
N ASP A 206 -8.71 -6.51 3.96
CA ASP A 206 -9.80 -7.31 3.39
C ASP A 206 -10.36 -6.63 2.12
N LEU A 207 -9.82 -7.00 0.96
CA LEU A 207 -10.27 -6.55 -0.36
C LEU A 207 -11.06 -7.64 -1.12
N GLY A 208 -11.07 -8.88 -0.61
CA GLY A 208 -11.57 -10.06 -1.32
C GLY A 208 -10.70 -10.45 -2.54
N ALA A 209 -11.14 -11.43 -3.32
CA ALA A 209 -10.40 -11.97 -4.45
C ALA A 209 -10.20 -10.93 -5.58
N PRO A 210 -9.07 -10.97 -6.32
CA PRO A 210 -8.89 -10.15 -7.51
C PRO A 210 -9.90 -10.57 -8.59
N LEU A 211 -10.48 -9.56 -9.26
CA LEU A 211 -11.50 -9.78 -10.29
C LEU A 211 -10.95 -9.68 -11.72
N ALA A 212 -9.70 -9.24 -11.85
CA ALA A 212 -8.97 -9.10 -13.11
C ALA A 212 -7.47 -9.09 -12.81
N PRO A 213 -6.56 -9.19 -13.80
CA PRO A 213 -5.15 -8.88 -13.62
C PRO A 213 -4.87 -7.35 -13.63
N ASN A 214 -3.69 -6.96 -13.13
CA ASN A 214 -3.12 -5.61 -13.25
C ASN A 214 -2.53 -5.47 -14.67
N GLU A 215 -3.39 -5.31 -15.67
CA GLU A 215 -3.01 -5.26 -17.07
C GLU A 215 -2.93 -3.81 -17.60
N PRO A 216 -2.00 -3.52 -18.53
CA PRO A 216 -2.07 -2.30 -19.31
C PRO A 216 -3.34 -2.29 -20.20
N PRO A 217 -3.86 -1.10 -20.54
CA PRO A 217 -3.30 0.21 -20.22
C PRO A 217 -3.62 0.69 -18.81
N PRO A 218 -2.73 1.50 -18.20
CA PRO A 218 -3.11 2.30 -17.05
C PRO A 218 -4.23 3.27 -17.40
N VAL A 219 -4.93 3.77 -16.38
CA VAL A 219 -5.90 4.84 -16.55
C VAL A 219 -5.15 6.16 -16.71
N ALA A 220 -5.42 6.91 -17.78
CA ALA A 220 -4.82 8.21 -18.02
C ALA A 220 -5.90 9.30 -18.00
N VAL A 221 -5.80 10.25 -17.06
CA VAL A 221 -6.75 11.33 -16.85
C VAL A 221 -5.98 12.58 -16.43
N ASP A 222 -6.33 13.74 -16.97
CA ASP A 222 -5.75 15.05 -16.60
C ASP A 222 -4.21 15.10 -16.63
N GLY A 223 -3.60 14.45 -17.62
CA GLY A 223 -2.13 14.41 -17.79
C GLY A 223 -1.40 13.51 -16.79
N LYS A 224 -2.14 12.77 -15.96
CA LYS A 224 -1.62 11.78 -15.02
C LYS A 224 -1.99 10.38 -15.46
N THR A 225 -1.20 9.41 -15.00
CA THR A 225 -1.41 7.98 -15.25
C THR A 225 -1.55 7.24 -13.93
N TYR A 226 -2.41 6.24 -13.89
CA TYR A 226 -2.75 5.47 -12.70
C TYR A 226 -2.70 3.99 -13.01
N ASN A 227 -1.88 3.23 -12.29
CA ASN A 227 -2.03 1.78 -12.25
C ASN A 227 -3.20 1.45 -11.35
N PHE A 228 -3.93 0.39 -11.65
CA PHE A 228 -5.04 -0.05 -10.84
C PHE A 228 -5.18 -1.56 -10.87
N GLN A 229 -5.75 -2.11 -9.80
CA GLN A 229 -6.05 -3.52 -9.67
C GLN A 229 -7.43 -3.67 -9.05
N VAL A 230 -8.26 -4.48 -9.68
CA VAL A 230 -9.65 -4.68 -9.31
C VAL A 230 -9.78 -5.86 -8.36
N PHE A 231 -10.41 -5.66 -7.21
CA PHE A 231 -10.76 -6.69 -6.23
C PHE A 231 -12.26 -6.68 -5.95
N ALA A 232 -12.74 -7.71 -5.26
CA ALA A 232 -14.16 -7.92 -4.98
C ALA A 232 -14.81 -6.79 -4.18
N ARG A 233 -14.09 -6.19 -3.23
CA ARG A 233 -14.62 -5.10 -2.39
C ARG A 233 -14.26 -3.71 -2.91
N ASP A 234 -13.15 -3.59 -3.62
CA ASP A 234 -12.64 -2.28 -4.04
C ASP A 234 -11.68 -2.38 -5.23
N THR A 235 -11.41 -1.23 -5.84
CA THR A 235 -10.30 -1.06 -6.76
C THR A 235 -9.19 -0.28 -6.06
N ILE A 236 -7.99 -0.84 -6.02
CA ILE A 236 -6.82 -0.10 -5.54
C ILE A 236 -6.04 0.48 -6.70
N PHE A 237 -5.36 1.59 -6.47
CA PHE A 237 -4.59 2.28 -7.50
C PHE A 237 -3.38 3.01 -6.91
N ASN A 238 -2.45 3.41 -7.79
CA ASN A 238 -1.36 4.33 -7.45
C ASN A 238 -1.13 5.30 -8.63
N GLU A 239 -0.66 6.52 -8.34
CA GLU A 239 -0.30 7.49 -9.39
C GLU A 239 1.11 7.19 -9.94
N GLY A 240 1.24 7.09 -11.26
CA GLY A 240 2.49 6.91 -11.98
C GLY A 240 3.33 5.75 -11.44
N THR A 241 4.60 6.03 -11.12
CA THR A 241 5.54 5.07 -10.51
C THR A 241 5.58 5.12 -8.98
N GLN A 242 4.61 5.77 -8.32
CA GLN A 242 4.49 5.78 -6.86
C GLN A 242 3.87 4.45 -6.34
N TYR A 243 4.42 3.30 -6.71
CA TYR A 243 3.79 1.98 -6.51
C TYR A 243 3.43 1.67 -5.06
N ALA A 244 4.25 2.13 -4.10
CA ALA A 244 4.01 1.89 -2.68
C ALA A 244 2.93 2.81 -2.07
N ALA A 245 2.53 3.89 -2.75
CA ALA A 245 1.47 4.81 -2.34
C ALA A 245 0.10 4.31 -2.82
N VAL A 246 -0.28 3.13 -2.32
CA VAL A 246 -1.52 2.44 -2.69
C VAL A 246 -2.71 3.17 -2.07
N GLN A 247 -3.69 3.51 -2.92
CA GLN A 247 -4.93 4.18 -2.57
C GLN A 247 -6.13 3.31 -2.96
N ARG A 248 -7.29 3.57 -2.35
CA ARG A 248 -8.55 2.88 -2.65
C ARG A 248 -9.52 3.79 -3.37
N LEU A 249 -10.23 3.25 -4.36
CA LEU A 249 -11.27 3.98 -5.08
C LEU A 249 -12.42 4.39 -4.13
N SER A 250 -12.79 3.54 -3.17
CA SER A 250 -13.81 3.91 -2.17
C SER A 250 -13.43 5.15 -1.35
N ASP A 251 -12.15 5.34 -1.01
CA ASP A 251 -11.69 6.52 -0.27
C ASP A 251 -11.82 7.80 -1.12
N LEU A 252 -11.62 7.70 -2.45
CA LEU A 252 -11.86 8.82 -3.38
C LEU A 252 -13.34 9.17 -3.54
N LEU A 253 -14.23 8.18 -3.41
CA LEU A 253 -15.67 8.37 -3.54
C LEU A 253 -16.32 8.88 -2.25
N GLY A 254 -15.67 8.65 -1.10
CA GLY A 254 -16.18 8.99 0.22
C GLY A 254 -17.22 7.98 0.74
N PRO A 255 -17.66 8.16 2.00
CA PRO A 255 -18.61 7.24 2.63
C PRO A 255 -20.03 7.34 2.03
N ASP A 256 -20.44 8.53 1.57
CA ASP A 256 -21.79 8.83 1.11
C ASP A 256 -21.80 9.24 -0.37
N ILE A 257 -21.87 8.25 -1.26
CA ILE A 257 -21.98 8.51 -2.70
C ILE A 257 -23.40 8.96 -3.02
N GLY A 258 -23.62 10.28 -3.09
CA GLY A 258 -24.90 10.86 -3.50
C GLY A 258 -25.19 10.74 -5.00
N ALA A 259 -24.16 10.65 -5.83
CA ALA A 259 -24.26 10.45 -7.27
C ALA A 259 -22.96 9.83 -7.83
N ILE A 260 -23.06 9.10 -8.93
CA ILE A 260 -21.87 8.59 -9.64
C ILE A 260 -21.13 9.79 -10.27
N PRO A 261 -19.81 9.95 -10.04
CA PRO A 261 -19.03 11.01 -10.67
C PRO A 261 -19.17 10.99 -12.20
N THR A 262 -19.29 12.16 -12.83
CA THR A 262 -19.46 12.29 -14.28
C THR A 262 -18.14 12.36 -15.05
N ALA A 263 -17.05 12.72 -14.37
CA ALA A 263 -15.72 12.90 -14.94
C ALA A 263 -14.63 12.72 -13.86
N GLY A 264 -13.37 12.84 -14.26
CA GLY A 264 -12.21 12.78 -13.37
C GLY A 264 -11.73 11.36 -13.06
N VAL A 265 -10.75 11.27 -12.16
CA VAL A 265 -10.03 10.04 -11.83
C VAL A 265 -10.99 8.96 -11.30
N SER A 266 -11.89 9.30 -10.36
CA SER A 266 -12.84 8.35 -9.80
C SER A 266 -13.75 7.75 -10.88
N ARG A 267 -14.27 8.57 -11.81
CA ARG A 267 -15.09 8.09 -12.93
C ARG A 267 -14.31 7.13 -13.82
N ALA A 268 -13.10 7.52 -14.23
CA ALA A 268 -12.29 6.73 -15.14
C ALA A 268 -11.85 5.39 -14.52
N LEU A 269 -11.53 5.39 -13.21
CA LEU A 269 -11.23 4.16 -12.47
C LEU A 269 -12.45 3.23 -12.40
N ILE A 270 -13.66 3.75 -12.13
CA ILE A 270 -14.87 2.92 -12.12
C ILE A 270 -15.07 2.23 -13.48
N GLU A 271 -15.02 3.01 -14.58
CA GLU A 271 -15.18 2.45 -15.94
C GLU A 271 -14.11 1.41 -16.26
N ALA A 272 -12.86 1.67 -15.88
CA ALA A 272 -11.76 0.73 -16.06
C ALA A 272 -11.96 -0.55 -15.25
N SER A 273 -12.44 -0.43 -14.00
CA SER A 273 -12.71 -1.58 -13.14
C SER A 273 -13.81 -2.48 -13.69
N TYR A 274 -14.92 -1.91 -14.16
CA TYR A 274 -16.00 -2.65 -14.81
C TYR A 274 -15.51 -3.36 -16.07
N ARG A 275 -14.81 -2.64 -16.95
CA ARG A 275 -14.24 -3.20 -18.18
C ARG A 275 -13.29 -4.36 -17.91
N SER A 276 -12.39 -4.23 -16.94
CA SER A 276 -11.42 -5.28 -16.60
C SER A 276 -12.08 -6.51 -15.97
N ALA A 277 -13.00 -6.32 -15.02
CA ALA A 277 -13.71 -7.43 -14.37
C ALA A 277 -14.60 -8.22 -15.35
N LEU A 278 -15.30 -7.52 -16.25
CA LEU A 278 -16.11 -8.16 -17.28
C LEU A 278 -15.25 -8.88 -18.33
N LYS A 279 -14.11 -8.29 -18.75
CA LYS A 279 -13.14 -8.98 -19.63
C LYS A 279 -12.68 -10.30 -19.01
N ALA A 280 -12.30 -10.28 -17.73
CA ALA A 280 -11.85 -11.49 -17.02
C ALA A 280 -12.98 -12.52 -16.82
N SER A 281 -14.22 -12.05 -16.63
CA SER A 281 -15.39 -12.92 -16.51
C SER A 281 -15.77 -13.58 -17.84
N ALA A 282 -15.71 -12.82 -18.94
CA ALA A 282 -15.97 -13.30 -20.30
C ALA A 282 -15.00 -14.42 -20.75
N ALA A 283 -13.77 -14.41 -20.23
CA ALA A 283 -12.78 -15.46 -20.48
C ALA A 283 -13.13 -16.79 -19.80
N ARG A 284 -14.09 -16.82 -18.87
CA ARG A 284 -14.53 -18.02 -18.14
C ARG A 284 -15.87 -18.53 -18.64
N ALA A 285 -16.84 -17.64 -18.80
CA ALA A 285 -18.17 -17.95 -19.32
C ALA A 285 -18.65 -16.80 -20.21
N PRO A 286 -19.44 -17.10 -21.27
CA PRO A 286 -20.06 -16.05 -22.09
C PRO A 286 -20.86 -15.08 -21.22
N LEU A 287 -20.69 -13.78 -21.44
CA LEU A 287 -21.47 -12.76 -20.76
C LEU A 287 -22.82 -12.58 -21.46
N GLU A 288 -23.90 -12.59 -20.67
CA GLU A 288 -25.23 -12.21 -21.11
C GLU A 288 -25.44 -10.69 -20.92
N GLY A 289 -26.19 -10.07 -21.83
CA GLY A 289 -26.65 -8.69 -21.68
C GLY A 289 -25.63 -7.61 -22.00
N LYS A 290 -25.95 -6.41 -21.51
CA LYS A 290 -25.17 -5.19 -21.75
C LYS A 290 -24.03 -5.07 -20.74
N THR A 291 -22.82 -4.88 -21.23
CA THR A 291 -21.58 -4.85 -20.43
C THR A 291 -21.03 -3.44 -20.19
N GLU A 292 -21.72 -2.41 -20.71
CA GLU A 292 -21.35 -1.01 -20.53
C GLU A 292 -21.62 -0.51 -19.11
N PHE A 293 -20.67 0.24 -18.54
CA PHE A 293 -20.92 0.96 -17.30
C PHE A 293 -21.77 2.22 -17.58
N ARG A 294 -22.90 2.33 -16.87
CA ARG A 294 -23.94 3.34 -17.08
C ARG A 294 -24.26 4.03 -15.76
N ALA A 295 -24.03 5.35 -15.68
CA ALA A 295 -24.30 6.13 -14.46
C ALA A 295 -25.80 6.24 -14.15
N ASP A 296 -26.63 6.17 -15.18
CA ASP A 296 -28.09 6.25 -15.10
C ASP A 296 -28.75 4.90 -14.74
N TRP A 297 -27.97 3.84 -14.56
CA TRP A 297 -28.51 2.54 -14.17
C TRP A 297 -28.53 2.35 -12.66
N LYS A 298 -29.72 2.00 -12.16
CA LYS A 298 -29.96 1.77 -10.74
C LYS A 298 -29.04 0.72 -10.13
N PHE A 299 -28.79 -0.41 -10.81
CA PHE A 299 -27.88 -1.44 -10.31
C PHE A 299 -26.46 -0.93 -10.11
N HIS A 300 -25.94 -0.12 -11.04
CA HIS A 300 -24.60 0.44 -10.91
C HIS A 300 -24.49 1.46 -9.77
N PHE A 301 -25.51 2.31 -9.59
CA PHE A 301 -25.56 3.25 -8.47
C PHE A 301 -25.63 2.51 -7.13
N VAL A 302 -26.57 1.55 -7.00
CA VAL A 302 -26.74 0.75 -5.78
C VAL A 302 -25.50 -0.09 -5.48
N ALA A 303 -24.86 -0.69 -6.49
CA ALA A 303 -23.65 -1.47 -6.31
C ALA A 303 -22.48 -0.62 -5.79
N LEU A 304 -22.33 0.62 -6.26
CA LEU A 304 -21.31 1.54 -5.76
C LEU A 304 -21.62 1.99 -4.32
N GLN A 305 -22.87 2.35 -4.04
CA GLN A 305 -23.30 2.76 -2.71
C GLN A 305 -23.14 1.63 -1.67
N ALA A 306 -23.50 0.40 -2.05
CA ALA A 306 -23.39 -0.78 -1.20
C ALA A 306 -22.01 -1.47 -1.29
N ARG A 307 -21.05 -0.90 -2.03
CA ARG A 307 -19.68 -1.42 -2.18
C ARG A 307 -19.62 -2.90 -2.61
N LEU A 308 -20.45 -3.27 -3.58
CA LEU A 308 -20.52 -4.65 -4.11
C LEU A 308 -19.37 -5.00 -5.08
N GLY A 309 -18.46 -4.06 -5.36
CA GLY A 309 -17.45 -4.19 -6.40
C GLY A 309 -18.04 -4.00 -7.81
N PRO A 310 -17.21 -4.10 -8.86
CA PRO A 310 -17.68 -4.03 -10.24
C PRO A 310 -18.49 -5.27 -10.63
N ALA A 311 -19.26 -5.14 -11.69
CA ALA A 311 -20.07 -6.23 -12.22
C ALA A 311 -19.22 -7.38 -12.77
N LEU A 312 -19.70 -8.60 -12.57
CA LEU A 312 -19.15 -9.85 -13.10
C LEU A 312 -19.97 -10.42 -14.26
N SER A 313 -21.18 -9.91 -14.47
CA SER A 313 -22.02 -10.17 -15.63
C SER A 313 -22.42 -8.87 -16.33
N GLY A 314 -22.93 -8.97 -17.56
CA GLY A 314 -23.72 -7.88 -18.11
C GLY A 314 -25.04 -7.71 -17.35
N ASN A 315 -25.76 -6.64 -17.67
CA ASN A 315 -27.14 -6.43 -17.24
C ASN A 315 -28.08 -7.05 -18.28
N TYR A 316 -28.89 -8.02 -17.86
CA TYR A 316 -29.79 -8.77 -18.75
C TYR A 316 -31.11 -9.11 -18.10
N VAL A 317 -32.03 -9.60 -18.92
CA VAL A 317 -33.30 -10.17 -18.50
C VAL A 317 -33.18 -11.69 -18.60
N THR A 318 -33.60 -12.41 -17.56
CA THR A 318 -33.56 -13.87 -17.49
C THR A 318 -34.32 -14.51 -18.65
N ALA A 319 -34.00 -15.76 -19.01
CA ALA A 319 -34.58 -16.43 -20.18
C ALA A 319 -36.11 -16.57 -20.12
N ASP A 320 -36.66 -16.77 -18.91
CA ASP A 320 -38.10 -16.78 -18.62
C ASP A 320 -38.74 -15.39 -18.58
N ARG A 321 -37.93 -14.33 -18.73
CA ARG A 321 -38.29 -12.91 -18.64
C ARG A 321 -38.92 -12.49 -17.32
N ALA A 322 -38.66 -13.24 -16.25
CA ALA A 322 -39.18 -12.94 -14.92
C ALA A 322 -38.39 -11.85 -14.20
N PHE A 323 -37.08 -11.74 -14.44
CA PHE A 323 -36.20 -10.82 -13.72
C PHE A 323 -35.24 -10.07 -14.65
N ALA A 324 -34.98 -8.80 -14.35
CA ALA A 324 -33.74 -8.14 -14.74
C ALA A 324 -32.68 -8.44 -13.67
N VAL A 325 -31.46 -8.81 -14.07
CA VAL A 325 -30.40 -9.26 -13.16
C VAL A 325 -29.04 -8.73 -13.59
N GLN A 326 -28.18 -8.50 -12.60
CA GLN A 326 -26.76 -8.27 -12.79
C GLN A 326 -25.99 -8.78 -11.56
N VAL A 327 -24.96 -9.57 -11.81
CA VAL A 327 -24.13 -10.19 -10.78
C VAL A 327 -22.95 -9.25 -10.47
N PHE A 328 -22.79 -8.92 -9.20
CA PHE A 328 -21.61 -8.23 -8.67
C PHE A 328 -20.83 -9.17 -7.76
N ALA A 329 -19.64 -8.76 -7.33
CA ALA A 329 -18.81 -9.60 -6.48
C ALA A 329 -19.45 -9.81 -5.10
N GLY A 330 -19.93 -8.73 -4.49
CA GLY A 330 -20.55 -8.77 -3.17
C GLY A 330 -21.94 -9.39 -3.13
N ASP A 331 -22.74 -9.17 -4.16
CA ASP A 331 -24.12 -9.66 -4.23
C ASP A 331 -24.65 -9.66 -5.67
N THR A 332 -25.76 -10.35 -5.90
CA THR A 332 -26.51 -10.26 -7.15
C THR A 332 -27.68 -9.30 -6.96
N LEU A 333 -27.73 -8.28 -7.82
CA LEU A 333 -28.85 -7.35 -7.86
C LEU A 333 -29.86 -7.83 -8.89
N TYR A 334 -31.14 -7.84 -8.51
CA TYR A 334 -32.22 -8.20 -9.42
C TYR A 334 -33.45 -7.33 -9.23
N THR A 335 -34.33 -7.34 -10.23
CA THR A 335 -35.62 -6.66 -10.20
C THR A 335 -36.65 -7.54 -10.90
N PRO A 336 -37.71 -7.98 -10.21
CA PRO A 336 -38.84 -8.65 -10.86
C PRO A 336 -39.41 -7.75 -11.96
N MET A 337 -39.68 -8.29 -13.14
CA MET A 337 -40.21 -7.53 -14.27
C MET A 337 -41.64 -7.00 -14.01
N SER A 338 -42.33 -7.56 -13.01
CA SER A 338 -43.58 -7.05 -12.45
C SER A 338 -43.41 -5.83 -11.54
N GLN A 339 -42.20 -5.53 -11.08
CA GLN A 339 -41.88 -4.44 -10.15
C GLN A 339 -40.63 -3.66 -10.62
N GLN A 340 -40.73 -3.05 -11.81
CA GLN A 340 -39.58 -2.45 -12.51
C GLN A 340 -38.90 -1.27 -11.78
N SER A 341 -39.54 -0.69 -10.77
CA SER A 341 -38.95 0.33 -9.91
C SER A 341 -38.11 -0.25 -8.75
N GLY A 342 -38.13 -1.57 -8.55
CA GLY A 342 -37.42 -2.28 -7.48
C GLY A 342 -35.90 -2.34 -7.69
N CYS A 343 -35.17 -2.80 -6.67
CA CYS A 343 -33.78 -3.24 -6.77
C CYS A 343 -33.52 -4.06 -5.52
N PHE A 344 -33.38 -5.36 -5.69
CA PHE A 344 -33.32 -6.33 -4.60
C PHE A 344 -31.95 -6.99 -4.57
N PHE A 345 -31.52 -7.32 -3.37
CA PHE A 345 -30.27 -8.01 -3.08
C PHE A 345 -30.59 -9.50 -2.90
N LEU A 346 -29.85 -10.38 -3.57
CA LEU A 346 -30.00 -11.82 -3.38
C LEU A 346 -29.75 -12.18 -1.90
N SER A 347 -28.74 -11.60 -1.26
CA SER A 347 -28.43 -11.87 0.16
C SER A 347 -29.54 -11.48 1.16
N LEU A 348 -30.48 -10.63 0.76
CA LEU A 348 -31.63 -10.20 1.56
C LEU A 348 -32.94 -10.86 1.14
N THR A 349 -32.89 -11.77 0.16
CA THR A 349 -34.07 -12.49 -0.33
C THR A 349 -34.36 -13.67 0.59
N ASP A 350 -35.62 -13.84 1.00
CA ASP A 350 -36.07 -14.97 1.80
C ASP A 350 -35.74 -16.30 1.08
N PRO A 351 -34.97 -17.22 1.69
CA PRO A 351 -34.67 -18.52 1.12
C PRO A 351 -35.89 -19.38 0.76
N ALA A 352 -37.04 -19.15 1.40
CA ALA A 352 -38.30 -19.84 1.06
C ALA A 352 -38.95 -19.29 -0.21
N SER A 353 -38.47 -18.17 -0.72
CA SER A 353 -39.04 -17.50 -1.88
C SER A 353 -38.68 -18.20 -3.20
N PRO A 354 -39.63 -18.36 -4.16
CA PRO A 354 -39.36 -19.04 -5.42
C PRO A 354 -38.26 -18.38 -6.26
N GLN A 355 -38.05 -17.06 -6.13
CA GLN A 355 -36.94 -16.38 -6.83
C GLN A 355 -35.55 -16.68 -6.24
N TYR A 356 -35.44 -17.13 -4.99
CA TYR A 356 -34.13 -17.29 -4.33
C TYR A 356 -33.23 -18.26 -5.10
N ALA A 357 -33.76 -19.44 -5.42
CA ALA A 357 -33.03 -20.45 -6.19
C ALA A 357 -32.75 -20.02 -7.63
N LEU A 358 -33.70 -19.30 -8.26
CA LEU A 358 -33.55 -18.82 -9.63
C LEU A 358 -32.43 -17.78 -9.74
N ILE A 359 -32.38 -16.81 -8.82
CA ILE A 359 -31.35 -15.77 -8.83
C ILE A 359 -29.98 -16.37 -8.46
N TRP A 360 -29.90 -17.32 -7.53
CA TRP A 360 -28.65 -18.05 -7.29
C TRP A 360 -28.15 -18.82 -8.51
N ALA A 361 -29.04 -19.42 -9.31
CA ALA A 361 -28.67 -20.06 -10.57
C ALA A 361 -28.03 -19.07 -11.54
N GLU A 362 -28.55 -17.84 -11.62
CA GLU A 362 -27.94 -16.75 -12.40
C GLU A 362 -26.58 -16.33 -11.83
N THR A 363 -26.45 -16.21 -10.51
CA THR A 363 -25.17 -15.89 -9.84
C THR A 363 -24.08 -16.92 -10.16
N CYS A 364 -24.41 -18.21 -10.14
CA CYS A 364 -23.46 -19.31 -10.38
C CYS A 364 -22.91 -19.36 -11.82
N LYS A 365 -23.61 -18.79 -12.81
CA LYS A 365 -23.14 -18.72 -14.21
C LYS A 365 -21.78 -18.01 -14.34
N VAL A 366 -21.49 -17.04 -13.49
CA VAL A 366 -20.21 -16.28 -13.47
C VAL A 366 -18.98 -17.17 -13.20
N ALA A 367 -19.17 -18.29 -12.50
CA ALA A 367 -18.15 -19.30 -12.28
C ALA A 367 -18.27 -20.50 -13.24
N GLY A 368 -19.28 -20.51 -14.12
CA GLY A 368 -19.56 -21.63 -15.02
C GLY A 368 -20.01 -22.90 -14.28
N ILE A 369 -20.64 -22.76 -13.11
CA ILE A 369 -21.09 -23.88 -12.28
C ILE A 369 -22.61 -23.93 -12.16
N PRO A 370 -23.21 -25.11 -11.93
CA PRO A 370 -24.62 -25.19 -11.55
C PRO A 370 -24.84 -24.68 -10.12
N TYR A 371 -26.07 -24.22 -9.84
CA TYR A 371 -26.50 -23.94 -8.47
C TYR A 371 -26.80 -25.25 -7.73
N LEU A 372 -26.10 -25.49 -6.63
CA LEU A 372 -26.21 -26.69 -5.79
C LEU A 372 -26.49 -26.28 -4.33
N PRO A 373 -27.76 -26.12 -3.92
CA PRO A 373 -28.12 -25.60 -2.60
C PRO A 373 -27.70 -26.51 -1.42
N THR A 374 -27.53 -27.80 -1.70
CA THR A 374 -27.12 -28.81 -0.70
C THR A 374 -25.61 -29.01 -0.65
N ASP A 375 -24.84 -28.32 -1.51
CA ASP A 375 -23.39 -28.42 -1.47
C ASP A 375 -22.84 -27.80 -0.17
N PRO A 376 -21.98 -28.51 0.58
CA PRO A 376 -21.46 -28.01 1.86
C PRO A 376 -20.64 -26.72 1.76
N PHE A 377 -19.88 -26.52 0.66
CA PHE A 377 -19.16 -25.26 0.47
C PHE A 377 -20.11 -24.12 0.20
N HIS A 378 -21.15 -24.35 -0.60
CA HIS A 378 -22.18 -23.36 -0.88
C HIS A 378 -22.95 -22.94 0.39
N GLN A 379 -23.40 -23.90 1.20
CA GLN A 379 -24.07 -23.62 2.48
C GLN A 379 -23.18 -22.81 3.41
N ARG A 380 -21.91 -23.22 3.55
CA ARG A 380 -20.94 -22.51 4.38
C ARG A 380 -20.66 -21.09 3.87
N ALA A 381 -20.62 -20.89 2.56
CA ALA A 381 -20.43 -19.58 1.96
C ALA A 381 -21.60 -18.62 2.19
N ILE A 382 -22.84 -19.13 2.22
CA ILE A 382 -24.04 -18.33 2.58
C ILE A 382 -23.97 -17.91 4.04
N GLU A 383 -23.68 -18.84 4.96
CA GLU A 383 -23.54 -18.55 6.40
C GLU A 383 -22.53 -17.43 6.66
N LEU A 384 -21.41 -17.46 5.91
CA LEU A 384 -20.31 -16.51 6.03
C LEU A 384 -20.47 -15.27 5.15
N LYS A 385 -21.53 -15.20 4.33
CA LYS A 385 -21.81 -14.11 3.39
C LYS A 385 -20.63 -13.79 2.46
N LEU A 386 -20.05 -14.81 1.82
CA LEU A 386 -18.81 -14.67 1.03
C LEU A 386 -19.00 -14.07 -0.38
N GLY A 387 -20.23 -13.70 -0.74
CA GLY A 387 -20.57 -13.14 -2.04
C GLY A 387 -20.60 -14.18 -3.16
N THR A 388 -20.38 -13.72 -4.38
CA THR A 388 -20.49 -14.53 -5.60
C THR A 388 -19.38 -15.59 -5.69
N PRO A 389 -19.68 -16.86 -6.00
CA PRO A 389 -18.66 -17.86 -6.30
C PRO A 389 -17.86 -17.45 -7.53
N LEU A 390 -16.54 -17.56 -7.44
CA LEU A 390 -15.64 -17.29 -8.57
C LEU A 390 -15.11 -18.58 -9.20
N SER A 391 -15.24 -19.72 -8.52
CA SER A 391 -14.90 -21.05 -9.01
C SER A 391 -15.93 -22.10 -8.55
N GLY A 392 -15.88 -23.29 -9.16
CA GLY A 392 -16.37 -24.51 -8.51
C GLY A 392 -15.39 -25.02 -7.45
N VAL A 393 -15.74 -26.13 -6.80
CA VAL A 393 -14.81 -26.84 -5.91
C VAL A 393 -13.71 -27.50 -6.76
N MET A 394 -12.47 -27.14 -6.48
CA MET A 394 -11.26 -27.61 -7.15
C MET A 394 -10.47 -28.49 -6.19
N ARG A 395 -9.77 -29.49 -6.71
CA ARG A 395 -8.85 -30.32 -5.93
C ARG A 395 -7.43 -29.86 -6.19
N GLU A 396 -6.78 -29.35 -5.15
CA GLU A 396 -5.48 -28.68 -5.24
C GLU A 396 -4.47 -29.35 -4.31
N THR A 397 -3.23 -29.48 -4.77
CA THR A 397 -2.12 -29.97 -3.95
C THR A 397 -1.27 -28.79 -3.48
N ILE A 398 -1.25 -28.55 -2.19
CA ILE A 398 -0.47 -27.49 -1.54
C ILE A 398 0.51 -28.15 -0.57
N ASN A 399 1.81 -27.96 -0.79
CA ASN A 399 2.88 -28.57 0.02
C ASN A 399 2.76 -30.09 0.19
N GLY A 400 2.34 -30.78 -0.87
CA GLY A 400 2.16 -32.24 -0.87
C GLY A 400 0.87 -32.75 -0.19
N GLN A 401 0.05 -31.85 0.38
CA GLN A 401 -1.28 -32.19 0.90
C GLN A 401 -2.37 -31.79 -0.09
N VAL A 402 -3.42 -32.61 -0.16
CA VAL A 402 -4.56 -32.39 -1.07
C VAL A 402 -5.68 -31.69 -0.32
N TYR A 403 -6.22 -30.63 -0.91
CA TYR A 403 -7.34 -29.87 -0.40
C TYR A 403 -8.42 -29.76 -1.46
N ASP A 404 -9.69 -29.80 -1.02
CA ASP A 404 -10.79 -29.28 -1.83
C ASP A 404 -10.88 -27.76 -1.54
N VAL A 405 -10.92 -26.93 -2.59
CA VAL A 405 -10.83 -25.47 -2.50
C VAL A 405 -11.90 -24.82 -3.38
N GLN A 406 -12.62 -23.83 -2.85
CA GLN A 406 -13.52 -23.00 -3.65
C GLN A 406 -13.31 -21.52 -3.34
N VAL A 407 -13.14 -20.73 -4.41
CA VAL A 407 -12.90 -19.29 -4.32
C VAL A 407 -14.24 -18.56 -4.43
N PHE A 408 -14.56 -17.75 -3.42
CA PHE A 408 -15.66 -16.80 -3.45
C PHE A 408 -15.12 -15.37 -3.52
N ALA A 409 -16.01 -14.41 -3.77
CA ALA A 409 -15.62 -13.02 -3.91
C ALA A 409 -14.88 -12.47 -2.68
N TYR A 410 -15.34 -12.76 -1.47
CA TYR A 410 -14.74 -12.20 -0.25
C TYR A 410 -13.72 -13.09 0.44
N ASP A 411 -13.73 -14.39 0.19
CA ASP A 411 -12.75 -15.31 0.78
C ASP A 411 -12.66 -16.63 0.01
N THR A 412 -11.65 -17.43 0.35
CA THR A 412 -11.44 -18.77 -0.18
C THR A 412 -11.71 -19.80 0.89
N LEU A 413 -12.64 -20.71 0.62
CA LEU A 413 -12.93 -21.85 1.48
C LEU A 413 -12.03 -23.02 1.08
N TYR A 414 -11.59 -23.78 2.09
CA TYR A 414 -10.82 -25.00 1.87
C TYR A 414 -11.21 -26.10 2.86
N ARG A 415 -11.01 -27.35 2.45
CA ARG A 415 -11.24 -28.55 3.26
C ARG A 415 -10.10 -29.54 3.07
N GLY A 416 -9.46 -29.90 4.18
CA GLY A 416 -8.39 -30.91 4.21
C GLY A 416 -8.94 -32.33 4.45
N SER A 417 -8.04 -33.25 4.80
CA SER A 417 -8.38 -34.65 5.10
C SER A 417 -9.28 -34.83 6.33
N ASP A 418 -9.33 -33.84 7.22
CA ASP A 418 -10.22 -33.82 8.38
C ASP A 418 -11.68 -33.49 8.06
N GLY A 419 -11.99 -33.15 6.81
CA GLY A 419 -13.35 -32.89 6.34
C GLY A 419 -13.95 -31.56 6.78
N VAL A 420 -13.21 -30.73 7.53
CA VAL A 420 -13.72 -29.45 8.05
C VAL A 420 -13.49 -28.33 7.03
N ILE A 421 -14.55 -27.59 6.70
CA ILE A 421 -14.48 -26.43 5.81
C ILE A 421 -14.07 -25.19 6.61
N ARG A 422 -12.95 -24.58 6.23
CA ARG A 422 -12.34 -23.42 6.87
C ARG A 422 -12.12 -22.27 5.88
N ARG A 423 -11.86 -21.07 6.40
CA ARG A 423 -11.56 -19.87 5.61
C ARG A 423 -10.06 -19.64 5.50
N MET A 424 -9.59 -19.28 4.31
CA MET A 424 -8.21 -18.84 4.11
C MET A 424 -7.88 -17.63 5.00
N SER A 425 -8.83 -16.70 5.19
CA SER A 425 -8.61 -15.52 6.04
C SER A 425 -8.32 -15.82 7.51
N GLU A 426 -8.62 -17.03 7.99
CA GLU A 426 -8.37 -17.46 9.37
C GLU A 426 -6.92 -17.96 9.57
N LEU A 427 -6.18 -18.18 8.48
CA LEU A 427 -4.79 -18.60 8.54
C LEU A 427 -3.85 -17.41 8.81
N PRO A 428 -2.73 -17.66 9.51
CA PRO A 428 -1.69 -16.65 9.70
C PRO A 428 -1.11 -16.21 8.35
N ARG A 429 -1.01 -14.89 8.16
CA ARG A 429 -0.41 -14.30 6.97
C ARG A 429 1.12 -14.42 7.01
N PRO A 430 1.82 -14.51 5.86
CA PRO A 430 3.29 -14.43 5.81
C PRO A 430 3.84 -13.10 6.35
N ALA A 431 5.08 -13.11 6.84
CA ALA A 431 5.72 -11.94 7.45
C ALA A 431 5.86 -10.77 6.48
N GLU A 432 6.06 -11.04 5.19
CA GLU A 432 6.15 -10.06 4.11
C GLU A 432 4.89 -9.17 4.09
N VAL A 433 3.71 -9.79 4.25
CA VAL A 433 2.41 -9.10 4.29
C VAL A 433 2.23 -8.34 5.60
N GLN A 434 2.59 -8.96 6.74
CA GLN A 434 2.38 -8.37 8.06
C GLN A 434 3.23 -7.08 8.23
N ASN A 435 4.50 -7.16 7.84
CA ASN A 435 5.51 -6.14 8.09
C ASN A 435 5.45 -4.97 7.10
N TRP A 436 4.93 -5.19 5.90
CA TRP A 436 4.86 -4.14 4.89
C TRP A 436 3.79 -3.10 5.21
N GLN A 437 4.09 -1.80 5.01
CA GLN A 437 3.13 -0.71 5.15
C GLN A 437 3.08 0.13 3.87
N PRO A 438 1.89 0.57 3.43
CA PRO A 438 1.78 1.51 2.31
C PRO A 438 2.48 2.83 2.65
N LYS A 439 3.15 3.42 1.68
CA LYS A 439 3.74 4.76 1.82
C LYS A 439 2.63 5.81 1.74
N PRO A 440 2.74 6.93 2.48
CA PRO A 440 1.88 8.08 2.25
C PRO A 440 1.97 8.56 0.80
N VAL A 441 0.87 9.09 0.27
CA VAL A 441 0.88 9.74 -1.04
C VAL A 441 1.80 10.95 -0.96
N ALA A 442 2.86 10.97 -1.77
CA ALA A 442 3.75 12.11 -1.84
C ALA A 442 2.99 13.29 -2.45
N GLN A 443 2.81 14.38 -1.69
CA GLN A 443 2.32 15.63 -2.26
C GLN A 443 3.32 16.13 -3.33
N PRO A 444 2.85 16.80 -4.41
CA PRO A 444 3.75 17.36 -5.39
C PRO A 444 4.76 18.27 -4.71
N VAL A 445 6.05 18.07 -4.97
CA VAL A 445 7.08 19.05 -4.61
C VAL A 445 6.73 20.32 -5.37
N GLN A 446 6.24 21.34 -4.66
CA GLN A 446 6.07 22.66 -5.26
C GLN A 446 7.45 23.08 -5.81
N PRO A 447 7.54 23.57 -7.07
CA PRO A 447 8.80 24.09 -7.58
C PRO A 447 9.25 25.21 -6.65
N THR A 448 10.47 25.08 -6.12
CA THR A 448 11.11 26.10 -5.29
C THR A 448 11.06 27.43 -6.05
N PRO A 449 10.36 28.47 -5.56
CA PRO A 449 10.42 29.78 -6.17
C PRO A 449 11.86 30.30 -6.11
N ALA A 450 12.30 30.97 -7.18
CA ALA A 450 13.58 31.66 -7.19
C ALA A 450 13.71 32.62 -5.99
N PRO A 451 14.92 32.81 -5.41
CA PRO A 451 15.09 33.57 -4.19
C PRO A 451 14.69 35.04 -4.42
N GLN A 452 13.57 35.46 -3.85
CA GLN A 452 13.18 36.88 -3.77
C GLN A 452 13.82 37.53 -2.52
N PRO A 453 14.14 38.84 -2.57
CA PRO A 453 14.73 39.55 -1.44
C PRO A 453 13.76 39.60 -0.24
N ALA A 454 14.31 39.46 0.97
CA ALA A 454 13.56 39.37 2.22
C ALA A 454 12.64 40.59 2.46
N PRO A 455 11.33 40.39 2.68
CA PRO A 455 10.47 41.41 3.28
C PRO A 455 10.53 41.36 4.82
N ALA A 456 10.34 42.53 5.42
CA ALA A 456 10.30 42.78 6.87
C ALA A 456 9.18 42.00 7.60
N PRO A 457 9.32 41.75 8.92
CA PRO A 457 8.44 40.83 9.64
C PRO A 457 7.05 41.45 9.88
N ALA A 458 6.00 40.75 9.43
CA ALA A 458 4.60 40.99 9.75
C ALA A 458 4.06 39.84 10.64
N PRO A 459 3.02 40.08 11.46
CA PRO A 459 2.72 39.28 12.64
C PRO A 459 2.12 37.91 12.33
N SER A 460 2.35 36.98 13.25
CA SER A 460 2.01 35.56 13.18
C SER A 460 0.53 35.28 12.89
N PRO A 461 0.20 34.35 11.97
CA PRO A 461 -1.17 33.86 11.82
C PRO A 461 -1.52 32.84 12.91
N SER A 462 -2.76 32.92 13.39
CA SER A 462 -3.36 31.94 14.31
C SER A 462 -3.53 30.56 13.63
N PRO A 463 -3.36 29.44 14.36
CA PRO A 463 -3.49 28.12 13.78
C PRO A 463 -4.95 27.75 13.47
N SER A 464 -5.18 27.22 12.27
CA SER A 464 -6.41 26.50 11.91
C SER A 464 -6.36 25.06 12.42
N PRO A 465 -7.50 24.45 12.80
CA PRO A 465 -7.52 23.19 13.55
C PRO A 465 -7.19 21.97 12.67
N SER A 466 -6.39 21.06 13.23
CA SER A 466 -6.13 19.72 12.71
C SER A 466 -7.40 18.85 12.75
N PRO A 467 -7.55 17.84 11.87
CA PRO A 467 -8.67 16.91 11.94
C PRO A 467 -8.58 16.07 13.23
N ALA A 468 -9.66 16.08 13.99
CA ALA A 468 -9.81 15.28 15.20
C ALA A 468 -9.69 13.78 14.88
N VAL A 469 -8.80 13.09 15.61
CA VAL A 469 -8.80 11.63 15.68
C VAL A 469 -10.08 11.21 16.39
N ASP A 470 -10.88 10.33 15.79
CA ASP A 470 -12.11 9.83 16.40
C ASP A 470 -11.79 8.86 17.55
N VAL A 471 -11.76 9.38 18.78
CA VAL A 471 -11.44 8.66 20.03
C VAL A 471 -12.56 7.68 20.45
N ARG A 472 -13.63 7.51 19.66
CA ARG A 472 -14.79 6.68 20.04
C ARG A 472 -14.61 5.18 19.89
N ASN A 473 -13.50 4.71 19.31
CA ASN A 473 -13.19 3.28 19.15
C ASN A 473 -12.07 2.76 20.07
N ALA A 474 -11.62 3.55 21.05
CA ALA A 474 -10.76 3.03 22.12
C ALA A 474 -11.61 2.29 23.17
N PRO A 475 -11.21 1.10 23.65
CA PRO A 475 -11.92 0.42 24.72
C PRO A 475 -12.02 1.33 25.95
N GLU A 476 -13.19 1.33 26.58
CA GLU A 476 -13.66 2.10 27.73
C GLU A 476 -12.58 2.58 28.73
N VAL A 477 -11.79 3.58 28.37
CA VAL A 477 -10.99 4.38 29.30
C VAL A 477 -10.72 5.70 28.60
N VAL A 478 -11.21 6.80 29.15
CA VAL A 478 -10.52 8.10 29.34
C VAL A 478 -11.60 9.13 29.67
N ARG A 479 -12.06 9.08 30.92
CA ARG A 479 -12.21 10.28 31.74
C ARG A 479 -11.19 10.11 32.87
N ALA A 480 -10.59 11.18 33.37
CA ALA A 480 -9.87 11.11 34.64
C ALA A 480 -10.83 10.51 35.67
N GLY A 481 -10.67 9.22 35.95
CA GLY A 481 -11.65 8.43 36.70
C GLY A 481 -11.53 8.67 38.19
N GLU A 482 -12.53 8.23 38.94
CA GLU A 482 -12.45 8.14 40.39
C GLU A 482 -11.18 7.38 40.83
N PRO A 483 -10.57 7.71 41.99
CA PRO A 483 -9.33 7.11 42.46
C PRO A 483 -9.35 5.57 42.40
N ARG A 484 -8.59 5.00 41.47
CA ARG A 484 -8.38 3.56 41.33
C ARG A 484 -7.11 3.16 42.08
N ARG A 485 -7.27 2.58 43.27
CA ARG A 485 -6.15 2.12 44.13
C ARG A 485 -5.60 0.74 43.69
N ASP A 486 -5.46 0.53 42.39
CA ASP A 486 -4.99 -0.74 41.80
C ASP A 486 -3.57 -0.57 41.24
N PRO A 487 -2.53 -1.16 41.86
CA PRO A 487 -1.15 -1.04 41.40
C PRO A 487 -0.91 -1.70 40.04
N ASN A 488 -1.80 -2.61 39.59
CA ASN A 488 -1.69 -3.30 38.30
C ASN A 488 -2.42 -2.56 37.17
N TRP A 489 -3.05 -1.42 37.46
CA TRP A 489 -3.74 -0.62 36.45
C TRP A 489 -2.88 0.56 35.96
N PRO A 490 -2.80 0.83 34.65
CA PRO A 490 -3.50 0.15 33.56
C PRO A 490 -2.88 -1.21 33.20
N PRO A 491 -3.61 -2.06 32.46
CA PRO A 491 -3.05 -3.31 31.95
C PRO A 491 -1.88 -3.04 31.00
N LYS A 492 -0.91 -3.97 31.00
CA LYS A 492 0.23 -3.95 30.07
C LYS A 492 -0.27 -4.06 28.62
N PRO A 493 0.33 -3.33 27.66
CA PRO A 493 -0.07 -3.43 26.25
C PRO A 493 0.27 -4.79 25.62
N ASP A 494 -0.29 -5.06 24.45
CA ASP A 494 -0.07 -6.27 23.63
C ASP A 494 1.28 -6.29 22.89
N PHE A 495 2.11 -5.26 23.09
CA PHE A 495 3.46 -5.14 22.55
C PHE A 495 4.51 -5.02 23.66
N ASN A 496 5.76 -5.23 23.30
CA ASN A 496 6.89 -5.18 24.24
C ASN A 496 7.90 -4.11 23.84
N ILE A 497 8.77 -3.76 24.77
CA ILE A 497 9.84 -2.77 24.58
C ILE A 497 10.90 -3.21 23.56
N LEU A 498 11.59 -2.25 22.95
CA LEU A 498 12.78 -2.51 22.15
C LEU A 498 13.96 -2.83 23.07
N THR A 499 14.52 -4.03 22.93
CA THR A 499 15.66 -4.50 23.74
C THR A 499 16.94 -4.59 22.91
N ASP A 500 18.10 -4.68 23.56
CA ASP A 500 19.36 -4.95 22.86
C ASP A 500 19.49 -6.45 22.46
N ARG A 501 18.49 -7.29 22.78
CA ARG A 501 18.49 -8.70 22.39
C ARG A 501 18.48 -8.81 20.87
N ASN A 502 19.38 -9.62 20.32
CA ASN A 502 19.56 -9.82 18.88
C ASN A 502 19.80 -8.51 18.10
N ASN A 503 20.37 -7.47 18.74
CA ASN A 503 20.60 -6.15 18.17
C ASN A 503 19.33 -5.42 17.70
N GLN A 504 18.14 -5.80 18.21
CA GLN A 504 16.86 -5.23 17.79
C GLN A 504 16.84 -3.70 17.90
N ARG A 505 17.39 -3.14 19.00
CA ARG A 505 17.46 -1.69 19.19
C ARG A 505 18.39 -0.99 18.20
N GLU A 506 19.59 -1.54 17.95
CA GLU A 506 20.52 -0.99 16.96
C GLU A 506 20.00 -1.10 15.53
N GLN A 507 19.20 -2.13 15.23
CA GLN A 507 18.55 -2.28 13.93
C GLN A 507 17.50 -1.18 13.71
N VAL A 508 16.62 -0.96 14.69
CA VAL A 508 15.51 -0.01 14.56
C VAL A 508 15.97 1.45 14.71
N LEU A 509 16.94 1.71 15.59
CA LEU A 509 17.36 3.06 15.98
C LEU A 509 18.73 3.44 15.42
N GLY A 510 19.42 2.53 14.72
CA GLY A 510 20.79 2.70 14.27
C GLY A 510 21.82 2.38 15.36
N LYS A 511 23.02 1.96 14.94
CA LYS A 511 24.11 1.61 15.84
C LYS A 511 24.77 2.86 16.45
N ILE A 512 24.82 2.92 17.77
CA ILE A 512 25.59 3.93 18.52
C ILE A 512 26.97 3.36 18.82
N GLU A 513 28.01 3.98 18.29
CA GLU A 513 29.38 3.74 18.77
C GLU A 513 29.66 4.76 19.87
N TRP A 514 30.22 4.31 21.00
CA TRP A 514 30.40 5.17 22.16
C TRP A 514 31.60 4.78 23.02
N VAL A 515 32.08 5.77 23.77
CA VAL A 515 33.07 5.60 24.83
C VAL A 515 32.50 6.10 26.16
N ARG A 516 32.88 5.45 27.26
CA ARG A 516 32.48 5.89 28.61
C ARG A 516 33.07 7.28 28.90
N ARG A 517 32.25 8.18 29.45
CA ARG A 517 32.72 9.48 29.94
C ARG A 517 32.93 9.46 31.46
N SER A 518 31.85 9.32 32.23
CA SER A 518 31.88 9.24 33.69
C SER A 518 30.55 8.69 34.21
N GLY A 519 30.57 7.85 35.24
CA GLY A 519 29.35 7.21 35.75
C GLY A 519 28.58 6.48 34.65
N ASP A 520 27.30 6.79 34.49
CA ASP A 520 26.45 6.23 33.44
C ASP A 520 26.59 6.96 32.08
N ASP A 521 27.22 8.13 32.04
CA ASP A 521 27.29 8.99 30.85
C ASP A 521 28.29 8.46 29.81
N ILE A 522 27.94 8.64 28.54
CA ILE A 522 28.75 8.22 27.40
C ILE A 522 28.98 9.38 26.42
N THR A 523 30.02 9.25 25.60
CA THR A 523 30.22 10.06 24.40
C THR A 523 29.97 9.20 23.18
N ILE A 524 29.03 9.59 22.33
CA ILE A 524 28.77 8.94 21.03
C ILE A 524 29.87 9.38 20.05
N THR A 525 30.55 8.42 19.41
CA THR A 525 31.77 8.64 18.62
C THR A 525 31.56 8.57 17.10
N ASN A 526 30.41 8.08 16.63
CA ASN A 526 30.05 8.04 15.21
C ASN A 526 29.05 9.16 14.83
N ASP A 527 28.64 9.22 13.55
CA ASP A 527 27.73 10.23 13.00
C ASP A 527 26.25 10.04 13.40
N TRP A 528 25.97 9.11 14.31
CA TRP A 528 24.62 8.66 14.66
C TRP A 528 23.71 9.81 15.12
N VAL A 529 24.21 10.71 15.98
CA VAL A 529 23.41 11.85 16.48
C VAL A 529 22.93 12.74 15.35
N ALA A 530 23.82 13.10 14.41
CA ALA A 530 23.48 13.94 13.27
C ALA A 530 22.47 13.27 12.33
N ARG A 531 22.53 11.95 12.21
CA ARG A 531 21.62 11.16 11.36
C ARG A 531 20.25 10.93 11.97
N HIS A 532 20.13 10.84 13.29
CA HIS A 532 18.95 10.25 13.92
C HIS A 532 18.22 11.20 14.88
N ILE A 533 18.94 12.09 15.57
CA ILE A 533 18.33 13.02 16.52
C ILE A 533 17.94 14.31 15.81
N ILE A 534 16.69 14.71 15.99
CA ILE A 534 16.15 15.97 15.49
C ILE A 534 15.57 16.78 16.65
N GLU A 535 15.40 18.08 16.43
CA GLU A 535 14.64 18.92 17.33
C GLU A 535 13.14 18.78 17.02
N VAL A 536 12.35 18.43 18.03
CA VAL A 536 10.90 18.26 17.97
C VAL A 536 10.26 19.31 18.85
N HIS A 537 9.43 20.17 18.25
CA HIS A 537 8.60 21.13 19.00
C HIS A 537 7.32 20.45 19.47
N ILE A 538 7.07 20.50 20.77
CA ILE A 538 5.88 20.04 21.47
C ILE A 538 5.29 21.26 22.21
N PRO A 539 4.24 21.92 21.68
CA PRO A 539 3.69 23.14 22.28
C PRO A 539 3.29 22.97 23.75
N GLN A 540 2.76 21.80 24.11
CA GLN A 540 2.32 21.45 25.47
C GLN A 540 3.45 21.49 26.51
N LEU A 541 4.71 21.43 26.05
CA LEU A 541 5.90 21.48 26.91
C LEU A 541 6.41 22.90 27.20
N GLU A 542 5.95 23.92 26.47
CA GLU A 542 6.42 25.31 26.64
C GLU A 542 6.27 25.85 28.07
N ARG A 543 5.29 25.33 28.81
CA ARG A 543 5.05 25.67 30.22
C ARG A 543 6.16 25.21 31.18
N PHE A 544 7.03 24.29 30.76
CA PHE A 544 8.11 23.76 31.58
C PHE A 544 9.43 24.49 31.28
N ARG A 545 9.97 25.17 32.30
CA ARG A 545 11.16 26.04 32.18
C ARG A 545 12.43 25.31 31.73
N ASN A 546 12.52 24.01 31.98
CA ASN A 546 13.65 23.18 31.58
C ASN A 546 13.53 22.64 30.16
N THR A 547 12.52 23.07 29.41
CA THR A 547 12.39 22.82 27.97
C THR A 547 12.80 24.07 27.21
N ASN A 548 13.40 23.92 26.04
CA ASN A 548 13.81 25.05 25.19
C ASN A 548 12.59 25.63 24.46
N GLY A 549 11.62 26.19 25.20
CA GLY A 549 10.33 26.62 24.65
C GLY A 549 9.61 25.47 23.94
N GLY A 550 9.46 24.33 24.62
CA GLY A 550 8.81 23.14 24.10
C GLY A 550 9.61 22.36 23.03
N ARG A 551 10.83 22.80 22.69
CA ARG A 551 11.71 22.09 21.77
C ARG A 551 12.58 21.10 22.53
N ILE A 552 12.49 19.82 22.16
CA ILE A 552 13.25 18.72 22.75
C ILE A 552 13.95 17.92 21.65
N LYS A 553 15.07 17.30 22.00
CA LYS A 553 15.76 16.37 21.10
C LYS A 553 15.13 14.99 21.20
N PHE A 554 14.76 14.42 20.06
CA PHE A 554 14.14 13.10 19.97
C PHE A 554 14.55 12.40 18.68
N HIS A 555 14.40 11.08 18.65
CA HIS A 555 14.69 10.28 17.48
C HIS A 555 13.67 10.56 16.38
N ARG A 556 14.13 10.80 15.16
CA ARG A 556 13.27 11.13 14.02
C ARG A 556 12.17 10.11 13.75
N VAL A 557 12.43 8.82 14.00
CA VAL A 557 11.45 7.73 13.78
C VAL A 557 10.19 7.88 14.63
N ALA A 558 10.33 8.46 15.83
CA ALA A 558 9.28 8.55 16.83
C ALA A 558 8.74 9.97 17.00
N ALA A 559 9.29 10.95 16.27
CA ALA A 559 8.96 12.36 16.42
C ALA A 559 7.48 12.68 16.17
N ASP A 560 6.88 12.08 15.14
CA ASP A 560 5.47 12.32 14.82
C ASP A 560 4.53 11.62 15.80
N GLN A 561 4.85 10.40 16.25
CA GLN A 561 4.09 9.72 17.30
C GLN A 561 4.18 10.46 18.62
N LEU A 562 5.34 11.03 18.96
CA LEU A 562 5.51 11.88 20.13
C LEU A 562 4.60 13.11 20.05
N ARG A 563 4.56 13.82 18.90
CA ARG A 563 3.62 14.94 18.70
C ARG A 563 2.16 14.50 18.89
N ARG A 564 1.77 13.38 18.27
CA ARG A 564 0.42 12.81 18.40
C ARG A 564 0.09 12.45 19.84
N LEU A 565 1.05 11.92 20.60
CA LEU A 565 0.85 11.56 22.01
C LEU A 565 0.51 12.76 22.87
N TRP A 566 1.33 13.82 22.79
CA TRP A 566 1.09 15.04 23.56
C TRP A 566 -0.20 15.73 23.15
N GLN A 567 -0.54 15.73 21.86
CA GLN A 567 -1.83 16.23 21.39
C GLN A 567 -3.00 15.39 21.92
N ALA A 568 -2.90 14.05 21.87
CA ALA A 568 -3.96 13.18 22.36
C ALA A 568 -4.19 13.31 23.88
N TRP A 569 -3.13 13.56 24.66
CA TRP A 569 -3.27 13.89 26.08
C TRP A 569 -3.93 15.25 26.33
N GLU A 570 -3.69 16.23 25.45
CA GLU A 570 -4.38 17.53 25.49
C GLU A 570 -5.86 17.40 25.13
N ASP A 571 -6.16 16.73 24.02
CA ASP A 571 -7.52 16.51 23.53
C ASP A 571 -8.36 15.71 24.56
N ALA A 572 -7.70 14.80 25.29
CA ALA A 572 -8.30 14.05 26.39
C ALA A 572 -8.42 14.84 27.71
N GLY A 573 -7.90 16.07 27.78
CA GLY A 573 -7.91 16.91 28.99
C GLY A 573 -6.98 16.42 30.10
N LEU A 574 -6.01 15.56 29.80
CA LEU A 574 -5.16 14.90 30.79
C LEU A 574 -3.85 15.65 31.10
N LEU A 575 -3.52 16.72 30.37
CA LEU A 575 -2.25 17.45 30.58
C LEU A 575 -2.06 18.01 32.00
N HIS A 576 -3.12 18.18 32.78
CA HIS A 576 -3.03 18.59 34.17
C HIS A 576 -2.31 17.54 35.06
N LEU A 577 -2.23 16.28 34.63
CA LEU A 577 -1.52 15.21 35.32
C LEU A 577 0.00 15.28 35.10
N VAL A 578 0.47 15.96 34.06
CA VAL A 578 1.90 16.15 33.80
C VAL A 578 2.38 17.38 34.59
N LEU A 579 3.05 17.14 35.71
CA LEU A 579 3.55 18.14 36.65
C LEU A 579 4.99 18.56 36.37
N THR A 580 5.81 17.63 35.88
CA THR A 580 7.20 17.88 35.48
C THR A 580 7.50 17.15 34.18
N PHE A 581 8.41 17.72 33.40
CA PHE A 581 9.06 17.05 32.28
C PHE A 581 10.53 16.88 32.68
N ASP A 582 11.03 15.66 32.78
CA ASP A 582 12.30 15.36 33.45
C ASP A 582 13.42 14.98 32.46
N GLY A 583 13.12 14.99 31.16
CA GLY A 583 14.10 14.89 30.07
C GLY A 583 13.69 13.88 28.99
N ALA A 584 14.35 13.96 27.83
CA ALA A 584 14.13 13.03 26.72
C ALA A 584 15.44 12.42 26.21
N TRP A 585 16.24 13.17 25.44
CA TRP A 585 17.51 12.65 24.94
C TRP A 585 18.66 12.91 25.92
N TRP A 586 19.30 11.83 26.38
CA TRP A 586 20.49 11.87 27.24
C TRP A 586 21.41 10.66 26.95
N PRO A 587 22.58 10.85 26.33
CA PRO A 587 23.54 9.78 26.06
C PRO A 587 24.08 9.14 27.35
N ARG A 588 23.51 7.99 27.73
CA ARG A 588 23.93 7.19 28.89
C ARG A 588 23.64 5.70 28.76
N THR A 589 24.32 4.91 29.57
CA THR A 589 23.93 3.53 29.89
C THR A 589 22.74 3.49 30.85
N ILE A 590 22.06 2.34 30.93
CA ILE A 590 21.00 2.09 31.92
C ILE A 590 21.63 2.19 33.31
N ARG A 591 20.97 2.89 34.23
CA ARG A 591 21.45 3.06 35.60
C ARG A 591 21.61 1.69 36.25
N SER A 592 22.76 1.46 36.89
CA SER A 592 23.13 0.16 37.47
C SER A 592 23.35 -0.98 36.46
N ASN A 593 23.37 -0.70 35.16
CA ASN A 593 23.74 -1.65 34.10
C ASN A 593 24.72 -0.98 33.12
N PRO A 594 26.03 -1.04 33.40
CA PRO A 594 27.02 -0.29 32.63
C PRO A 594 27.27 -0.87 31.24
N THR A 595 26.70 -2.01 30.85
CA THR A 595 26.97 -2.60 29.51
C THR A 595 25.85 -2.32 28.51
N THR A 596 24.71 -1.79 28.96
CA THR A 596 23.50 -1.66 28.15
C THR A 596 23.13 -0.18 27.98
N LEU A 597 22.90 0.26 26.74
CA LEU A 597 22.48 1.64 26.47
C LEU A 597 21.04 1.88 26.93
N SER A 598 20.77 3.08 27.44
CA SER A 598 19.40 3.51 27.77
C SER A 598 18.66 3.96 26.51
N ASN A 599 17.33 3.80 26.47
CA ASN A 599 16.51 4.39 25.39
C ASN A 599 16.57 5.94 25.37
N HIS A 600 16.99 6.58 26.47
CA HIS A 600 17.35 8.01 26.44
C HIS A 600 18.57 8.29 25.56
N ALA A 601 19.54 7.37 25.45
CA ALA A 601 20.70 7.55 24.58
C ALA A 601 20.30 7.54 23.10
N TYR A 602 19.31 6.72 22.77
CA TYR A 602 18.70 6.65 21.44
C TYR A 602 17.65 7.75 21.18
N GLY A 603 17.32 8.57 22.18
CA GLY A 603 16.33 9.64 22.02
C GLY A 603 14.92 9.14 21.75
N THR A 604 14.58 7.94 22.22
CA THR A 604 13.24 7.34 22.08
C THR A 604 12.45 7.28 23.39
N ALA A 605 13.03 7.79 24.47
CA ALA A 605 12.40 7.85 25.78
C ALA A 605 12.24 9.28 26.29
N PHE A 606 11.24 9.48 27.15
CA PHE A 606 11.11 10.69 27.96
C PHE A 606 10.57 10.37 29.34
N ASP A 607 10.95 11.20 30.31
CA ASP A 607 10.52 11.09 31.71
C ASP A 607 9.58 12.22 32.07
N ILE A 608 8.52 11.90 32.84
CA ILE A 608 7.61 12.87 33.44
C ILE A 608 7.32 12.49 34.90
N ASN A 609 7.03 13.49 35.74
CA ASN A 609 6.68 13.30 37.14
C ASN A 609 7.71 12.47 37.93
N ALA A 610 9.00 12.60 37.62
CA ALA A 610 10.08 11.77 38.19
C ALA A 610 10.15 11.82 39.72
N GLN A 611 9.79 12.97 40.32
CA GLN A 611 9.74 13.13 41.78
C GLN A 611 8.82 12.11 42.47
N TRP A 612 7.72 11.72 41.82
CA TRP A 612 6.72 10.80 42.37
C TRP A 612 6.81 9.38 41.81
N ASN A 613 7.52 9.17 40.70
CA ASN A 613 7.58 7.91 39.98
C ASN A 613 9.00 7.41 39.69
N GLY A 614 9.94 7.70 40.60
CA GLY A 614 11.35 7.41 40.38
C GLY A 614 11.70 5.93 40.20
N PHE A 615 12.82 5.70 39.51
CA PHE A 615 13.42 4.38 39.29
C PHE A 615 13.54 3.53 40.58
N TYR A 616 13.18 2.24 40.50
CA TYR A 616 13.08 1.28 41.63
C TYR A 616 12.09 1.66 42.74
N LYS A 617 11.11 2.52 42.44
CA LYS A 617 10.01 2.83 43.37
C LYS A 617 8.67 2.41 42.81
N PRO A 618 7.66 2.17 43.67
CA PRO A 618 6.28 2.04 43.22
C PRO A 618 5.81 3.32 42.53
N ALA A 619 5.21 3.19 41.34
CA ALA A 619 4.59 4.30 40.64
C ALA A 619 3.32 4.78 41.36
N ALA A 620 3.12 6.10 41.45
CA ALA A 620 1.98 6.73 42.13
C ALA A 620 0.64 6.17 41.62
N LEU A 621 -0.29 5.86 42.53
CA LEU A 621 -1.60 5.30 42.18
C LEU A 621 -2.53 6.38 41.63
N VAL A 622 -3.60 5.98 40.94
CA VAL A 622 -4.63 6.93 40.47
C VAL A 622 -5.16 7.72 41.66
N GLY A 623 -5.21 9.04 41.51
CA GLY A 623 -5.57 9.98 42.57
C GLY A 623 -4.42 10.44 43.48
N ASP A 624 -3.26 9.77 43.47
CA ASP A 624 -2.06 10.28 44.13
C ASP A 624 -1.44 11.41 43.29
N ARG A 625 -0.82 12.37 43.96
CA ARG A 625 -0.08 13.44 43.27
C ARG A 625 1.05 12.85 42.43
N GLY A 626 1.09 13.26 41.16
CA GLY A 626 2.10 12.82 40.20
C GLY A 626 1.79 11.51 39.51
N SER A 627 0.62 10.90 39.70
CA SER A 627 0.24 9.72 38.93
C SER A 627 0.22 10.01 37.42
N VAL A 628 0.71 9.04 36.65
CA VAL A 628 0.70 9.06 35.18
C VAL A 628 -0.16 7.92 34.61
N ARG A 629 -0.82 7.13 35.46
CA ARG A 629 -1.50 5.89 35.06
C ARG A 629 -2.63 6.14 34.08
N GLU A 630 -3.32 7.27 34.18
CA GLU A 630 -4.38 7.70 33.28
C GLU A 630 -3.85 8.16 31.91
N LEU A 631 -2.58 8.52 31.80
CA LEU A 631 -1.92 8.89 30.53
C LEU A 631 -1.55 7.65 29.70
N VAL A 632 -1.29 6.53 30.38
CA VAL A 632 -0.69 5.33 29.80
C VAL A 632 -1.57 4.62 28.76
N PRO A 633 -2.91 4.51 28.87
CA PRO A 633 -3.72 3.89 27.80
C PRO A 633 -3.57 4.59 26.45
N ILE A 634 -3.54 5.93 26.44
CA ILE A 634 -3.30 6.73 25.22
C ILE A 634 -1.85 6.54 24.74
N ALA A 635 -0.88 6.51 25.65
CA ALA A 635 0.52 6.22 25.31
C ALA A 635 0.66 4.86 24.63
N ASN A 636 0.05 3.83 25.19
CA ASN A 636 0.03 2.47 24.66
C ASN A 636 -0.63 2.42 23.26
N ALA A 637 -1.79 3.07 23.10
CA ALA A 637 -2.48 3.15 21.80
C ALA A 637 -1.62 3.81 20.71
N LEU A 638 -0.76 4.75 21.10
CA LEU A 638 0.18 5.45 20.23
C LEU A 638 1.58 4.83 20.20
N GLY A 639 1.76 3.61 20.72
CA GLY A 639 2.97 2.82 20.57
C GLY A 639 4.10 3.14 21.55
N PHE A 640 3.81 3.88 22.62
CA PHE A 640 4.73 4.10 23.73
C PHE A 640 4.47 3.09 24.85
N PHE A 641 5.54 2.47 25.33
CA PHE A 641 5.51 1.58 26.48
C PHE A 641 5.82 2.37 27.75
N TRP A 642 5.10 2.06 28.83
CA TRP A 642 5.29 2.70 30.13
C TRP A 642 6.11 1.83 31.09
N GLY A 643 7.15 2.41 31.69
CA GLY A 643 8.05 1.73 32.62
C GLY A 643 7.41 1.30 33.94
N GLY A 644 6.22 1.83 34.27
CA GLY A 644 5.42 1.36 35.41
C GLY A 644 4.90 -0.07 35.27
N HIS A 645 4.95 -0.67 34.08
CA HIS A 645 4.66 -2.10 33.87
C HIS A 645 5.82 -3.03 34.26
N TRP A 646 7.00 -2.50 34.59
CA TRP A 646 8.11 -3.30 35.11
C TRP A 646 7.90 -3.63 36.59
N ASN A 647 8.27 -4.84 36.98
CA ASN A 647 8.20 -5.32 38.36
C ASN A 647 9.56 -5.88 38.76
N TYR A 648 10.47 -4.99 39.15
CA TYR A 648 11.88 -5.34 39.37
C TYR A 648 12.10 -6.24 40.59
N ASP A 649 11.27 -6.14 41.62
CA ASP A 649 11.43 -6.84 42.90
C ASP A 649 10.27 -7.77 43.26
N GLY A 650 9.28 -7.91 42.37
CA GLY A 650 8.06 -8.68 42.62
C GLY A 650 7.07 -8.00 43.58
N ARG A 651 7.42 -6.82 44.13
CA ARG A 651 6.68 -6.10 45.17
C ARG A 651 6.22 -4.71 44.72
N GLY A 652 6.33 -4.42 43.42
CA GLY A 652 5.85 -3.19 42.81
C GLY A 652 6.92 -2.14 42.52
N ALA A 653 8.22 -2.43 42.74
CA ALA A 653 9.28 -1.54 42.27
C ALA A 653 9.28 -1.49 40.73
N SER A 654 9.24 -0.28 40.18
CA SER A 654 9.04 -0.01 38.75
C SER A 654 9.88 1.19 38.30
N ASP A 655 9.66 1.67 37.08
CA ASP A 655 10.19 2.95 36.58
C ASP A 655 9.02 3.81 36.04
N GLY A 656 8.15 4.25 36.95
CA GLY A 656 6.87 4.85 36.57
C GLY A 656 6.96 6.22 35.89
N MET A 657 8.13 6.87 35.92
CA MET A 657 8.34 8.15 35.23
C MET A 657 8.58 7.96 33.72
N HIS A 658 9.03 6.77 33.33
CA HIS A 658 9.62 6.50 32.02
C HIS A 658 8.58 6.08 30.99
N PHE A 659 8.60 6.76 29.84
CA PHE A 659 7.87 6.39 28.63
C PHE A 659 8.85 6.21 27.49
N GLU A 660 8.73 5.13 26.74
CA GLU A 660 9.58 4.89 25.58
C GLU A 660 8.80 4.43 24.36
N TRP A 661 9.21 4.92 23.19
CA TRP A 661 8.68 4.44 21.93
C TRP A 661 9.10 3.00 21.69
N ALA A 662 8.12 2.12 21.49
CA ALA A 662 8.33 0.68 21.34
C ALA A 662 7.87 0.14 19.98
N VAL A 663 6.81 0.72 19.40
CA VAL A 663 6.25 0.28 18.12
C VAL A 663 5.63 1.42 17.33
N ALA A 664 5.71 1.34 16.00
CA ALA A 664 5.00 2.27 15.12
C ALA A 664 3.48 2.04 15.16
N ARG A 665 2.72 3.12 15.42
CA ARG A 665 1.24 3.13 15.46
C ARG A 665 0.68 4.32 14.69
#